data_AF-A0A370TAT6-F1
#
_entry.id   AF-A0A370TAT6-F1
#
_cell.length_a   1.000
_cell.length_b   1.000
_cell.length_c   1.000
_cell.angle_alpha   90.00
_cell.angle_beta   90.00
_cell.angle_gamma   90.00
#
_symmetry.space_group_name_H-M   'P 1'
#
loop_
_entity.id
_entity.type
_entity.pdbx_description
1 polymer ?
#
loop_
_entity_poly.entity_id
_entity_poly.type
_entity_poly.pdbx_seq_one_letter_code
_entity_poly.pdbx_strand_id
1 'polypeptide(L)'
;MPNSPHELLGGKIPGNTGSESRWQNCFKLQDLPWLQEHCIQNQIIIPAATYCVMALEAARDISKGKQVENIELSDITIIRPIVINESSGEIETLLSVRSNLNFDNNGPDFIQAEFTLGERAAEDKDIKTVVTGRIHITLANTNNLNPAISSPSRPPRPAELIPVNISQFYDSLAEIGLGYGGPFRAVTSAERRMDFASAVVATISDKEVEWPTFPYPSWLEACFQTFFIAFAAPRDGSLWTAFTPTKIGRMALSLNPCIAPDIPASVLVDTQITGFTPGFQAQLPIIKGNMKIYHSETSQLEIVVEDFMMSPLLPATEKDDKLLCLKMDWQQDILSGVAFEQHHTFCYKQLGLSQAHKHIVSVTRQISHRYAKLRILQVGTSSADLVQAVCQELEHTLKLYMVVDASNRAIGGMEAQMSSDQLSVQFGVFDVERDIGALDETVDLTPFDLNSFDLVIILQTFKEKVAGLRVTRSLVKPGGFLLMMGGEDVPPNATNTTREKIHDILQSVGFSGVDSMALSSASETHPSSIILSQALDNRVGFLRAPLNSTPPISTSGKLLVLGGSSQVIVNFIKAIQAKLICVWDGEINVVESLSNLKNQDLDKVELVLSLTELDQSVLENLSAETFQGLHLLLERSELVLYVTHGARSKNPHHSGTIGLLRAFQAENPEKVVQLLDLDTIDGNEFLVIESILRLVAGVAMRDDGTKRLWSIEPELAVRGSKLFIPRVIVDKERNNRLNSLRRKVETRAFVEKKPVTLVRPIDSSHLLSPNKTYVLIGLSGHIGQSICRWMVKSGARCIVVTSRNPNKEAPWKDELQNQGAKIAIEAADVTNKQDMINLRNHILSTMPPIGGVANGAMVQSNCYFPDLTYNTLQEVLKPKVDGSLILDEVFCSTNLDFFLLFSSISAVTGQPFQANYAAANNFMTGLASRRRARNLAATVIDFGTIIGLGFIQRIDSSGGSEAMISILRSLDYMPISERDLHHLLAEAILMGKSDQSPAIITGLETLNAASNNDPFWHQNLLFSHVIKDVS
;
A
#
# COMPACT_ATOMS: atom_id res chain seq x y z
N MET A 1 -54.24 -30.22 -3.14
CA MET A 1 -55.09 -29.05 -2.79
C MET A 1 -54.94 -28.03 -3.90
N PRO A 2 -56.00 -27.43 -4.46
CA PRO A 2 -55.84 -26.46 -5.54
C PRO A 2 -55.71 -25.03 -4.98
N ASN A 3 -54.69 -24.30 -5.44
CA ASN A 3 -54.52 -22.84 -5.40
C ASN A 3 -54.16 -22.17 -4.06
N SER A 4 -53.13 -22.63 -3.35
CA SER A 4 -52.35 -21.67 -2.54
C SER A 4 -51.50 -20.83 -3.50
N PRO A 5 -51.45 -19.49 -3.37
CA PRO A 5 -50.59 -18.65 -4.19
C PRO A 5 -49.12 -19.08 -3.98
N HIS A 6 -48.35 -19.14 -5.06
CA HIS A 6 -46.94 -19.51 -5.00
C HIS A 6 -46.19 -18.48 -4.15
N GLU A 7 -45.35 -18.92 -3.20
CA GLU A 7 -44.65 -18.05 -2.24
C GLU A 7 -43.97 -16.83 -2.89
N LEU A 8 -43.20 -17.04 -3.97
CA LEU A 8 -42.52 -15.96 -4.71
C LEU A 8 -43.38 -15.25 -5.75
N LEU A 9 -44.18 -15.96 -6.57
CA LEU A 9 -44.97 -15.34 -7.65
C LEU A 9 -46.26 -14.67 -7.16
N GLY A 10 -46.83 -15.12 -6.05
CA GLY A 10 -48.13 -14.69 -5.56
C GLY A 10 -49.29 -15.18 -6.42
N GLY A 11 -50.30 -14.32 -6.59
CA GLY A 11 -51.51 -14.62 -7.32
C GLY A 11 -51.40 -14.28 -8.81
N LYS A 12 -51.89 -15.16 -9.68
CA LYS A 12 -51.98 -14.89 -11.12
C LYS A 12 -53.16 -13.95 -11.41
N ILE A 13 -52.91 -12.84 -12.12
CA ILE A 13 -53.94 -11.83 -12.41
C ILE A 13 -54.89 -12.37 -13.51
N PRO A 14 -56.22 -12.48 -13.25
CA PRO A 14 -57.20 -12.88 -14.26
C PRO A 14 -57.41 -11.76 -15.29
N GLY A 15 -57.29 -12.06 -16.59
CA GLY A 15 -57.69 -11.10 -17.65
C GLY A 15 -56.74 -10.95 -18.84
N ASN A 16 -55.64 -11.69 -18.93
CA ASN A 16 -54.71 -11.50 -20.05
C ASN A 16 -55.12 -12.25 -21.32
N THR A 17 -54.89 -11.60 -22.46
CA THR A 17 -54.78 -12.23 -23.79
C THR A 17 -53.81 -13.41 -23.73
N GLY A 18 -54.06 -14.51 -24.43
CA GLY A 18 -53.27 -15.76 -24.35
C GLY A 18 -51.75 -15.65 -24.57
N SER A 19 -51.24 -14.49 -24.98
CA SER A 19 -49.83 -14.15 -25.18
C SER A 19 -49.11 -13.54 -23.96
N GLU A 20 -49.80 -13.10 -22.91
CA GLU A 20 -49.17 -12.45 -21.75
C GLU A 20 -49.67 -13.08 -20.43
N SER A 21 -48.79 -13.36 -19.48
CA SER A 21 -49.14 -13.83 -18.13
C SER A 21 -48.56 -12.87 -17.10
N ARG A 22 -49.33 -12.54 -16.06
CA ARG A 22 -48.91 -11.63 -14.99
C ARG A 22 -49.19 -12.25 -13.62
N TRP A 23 -48.23 -12.11 -12.71
CA TRP A 23 -48.33 -12.54 -11.32
C TRP A 23 -48.00 -11.37 -10.42
N GLN A 24 -48.81 -11.20 -9.38
CA GLN A 24 -48.71 -10.12 -8.41
C GLN A 24 -48.51 -10.72 -7.03
N ASN A 25 -47.53 -10.18 -6.31
CA ASN A 25 -47.25 -10.57 -4.93
C ASN A 25 -46.95 -9.34 -4.07
N CYS A 26 -46.99 -9.52 -2.75
CA CYS A 26 -46.54 -8.52 -1.80
C CYS A 26 -45.49 -9.17 -0.90
N PHE A 27 -44.24 -8.77 -1.04
CA PHE A 27 -43.16 -9.26 -0.20
C PHE A 27 -43.22 -8.58 1.17
N LYS A 28 -43.43 -9.40 2.20
CA LYS A 28 -43.37 -9.01 3.60
C LYS A 28 -42.33 -9.84 4.31
N LEU A 29 -41.58 -9.20 5.20
CA LEU A 29 -40.52 -9.88 5.95
C LEU A 29 -41.06 -11.00 6.87
N GLN A 30 -42.32 -10.89 7.30
CA GLN A 30 -43.00 -11.92 8.10
C GLN A 30 -43.30 -13.17 7.28
N ASP A 31 -43.60 -13.01 5.99
CA ASP A 31 -43.94 -14.10 5.08
C ASP A 31 -42.67 -14.76 4.50
N LEU A 32 -41.56 -14.02 4.45
CA LEU A 32 -40.26 -14.44 3.91
C LEU A 32 -39.13 -14.21 4.93
N PRO A 33 -39.14 -14.87 6.11
CA PRO A 33 -38.21 -14.58 7.20
C PRO A 33 -36.74 -14.83 6.84
N TRP A 34 -36.48 -15.77 5.93
CA TRP A 34 -35.14 -16.09 5.44
C TRP A 34 -34.45 -14.89 4.76
N LEU A 35 -35.19 -13.90 4.24
CA LEU A 35 -34.60 -12.72 3.60
C LEU A 35 -33.79 -11.84 4.58
N GLN A 36 -34.08 -11.89 5.89
CA GLN A 36 -33.32 -11.15 6.91
C GLN A 36 -31.83 -11.51 6.89
N GLU A 37 -31.52 -12.72 6.45
CA GLU A 37 -30.18 -13.28 6.41
C GLU A 37 -29.40 -12.91 5.12
N HIS A 38 -29.97 -12.10 4.23
CA HIS A 38 -29.32 -11.54 3.05
C HIS A 38 -29.23 -10.01 3.15
N CYS A 39 -28.19 -9.56 3.82
CA CYS A 39 -27.97 -8.16 4.16
C CYS A 39 -26.79 -7.59 3.38
N ILE A 40 -27.01 -6.51 2.63
CA ILE A 40 -25.97 -5.83 1.86
C ILE A 40 -25.93 -4.38 2.32
N GLN A 41 -24.77 -3.91 2.79
CA GLN A 41 -24.57 -2.58 3.36
C GLN A 41 -25.59 -2.24 4.47
N ASN A 42 -25.85 -3.20 5.35
CA ASN A 42 -26.84 -3.11 6.44
C ASN A 42 -28.30 -2.94 5.95
N GLN A 43 -28.59 -3.29 4.70
CA GLN A 43 -29.94 -3.29 4.14
C GLN A 43 -30.35 -4.70 3.72
N ILE A 44 -31.61 -5.06 3.98
CA ILE A 44 -32.18 -6.32 3.52
C ILE A 44 -32.49 -6.19 2.02
N ILE A 45 -31.72 -6.88 1.19
CA ILE A 45 -31.84 -6.83 -0.27
C ILE A 45 -32.38 -8.16 -0.77
N ILE A 46 -33.33 -8.16 -1.71
CA ILE A 46 -33.75 -9.38 -2.38
C ILE A 46 -32.59 -9.95 -3.21
N PRO A 47 -32.19 -11.22 -3.01
CA PRO A 47 -31.10 -11.85 -3.76
C PRO A 47 -31.37 -11.87 -5.27
N ALA A 48 -30.32 -11.77 -6.07
CA ALA A 48 -30.42 -11.90 -7.53
C ALA A 48 -30.94 -13.28 -7.94
N ALA A 49 -30.56 -14.32 -7.19
CA ALA A 49 -31.07 -15.66 -7.37
C ALA A 49 -32.61 -15.75 -7.27
N THR A 50 -33.26 -14.93 -6.44
CA THR A 50 -34.73 -14.89 -6.32
C THR A 50 -35.38 -14.52 -7.65
N TYR A 51 -34.82 -13.55 -8.38
CA TYR A 51 -35.35 -13.15 -9.69
C TYR A 51 -35.24 -14.28 -10.72
N CYS A 52 -34.16 -15.05 -10.68
CA CYS A 52 -33.96 -16.20 -11.54
C CYS A 52 -34.97 -17.31 -11.22
N VAL A 53 -35.16 -17.62 -9.93
CA VAL A 53 -36.14 -18.62 -9.48
C VAL A 53 -37.57 -18.19 -9.85
N MET A 54 -37.94 -16.92 -9.67
CA MET A 54 -39.25 -16.40 -10.14
C MET A 54 -39.45 -16.61 -11.65
N ALA A 55 -38.42 -16.35 -12.47
CA ALA A 55 -38.49 -16.60 -13.90
C ALA A 55 -38.61 -18.10 -14.26
N LEU A 56 -37.91 -18.98 -13.53
CA LEU A 56 -38.02 -20.44 -13.69
C LEU A 56 -39.42 -20.95 -13.32
N GLU A 57 -40.01 -20.44 -12.24
CA GLU A 57 -41.37 -20.81 -11.83
C GLU A 57 -42.42 -20.29 -12.80
N ALA A 58 -42.25 -19.07 -13.31
CA ALA A 58 -43.11 -18.56 -14.37
C ALA A 58 -42.99 -19.40 -15.65
N ALA A 59 -41.77 -19.85 -16.01
CA ALA A 59 -41.54 -20.76 -17.13
C ALA A 59 -42.26 -22.11 -16.94
N ARG A 60 -42.23 -22.66 -15.72
CA ARG A 60 -42.96 -23.89 -15.35
C ARG A 60 -44.48 -23.69 -15.47
N ASP A 61 -45.03 -22.59 -14.98
CA ASP A 61 -46.47 -22.30 -15.08
C ASP A 61 -46.94 -22.12 -16.55
N ILE A 62 -46.21 -21.35 -17.37
CA ILE A 62 -46.60 -21.14 -18.78
C ILE A 62 -46.46 -22.38 -19.66
N SER A 63 -45.68 -23.38 -19.22
CA SER A 63 -45.57 -24.66 -19.91
C SER A 63 -46.86 -25.51 -19.83
N LYS A 64 -47.82 -25.12 -18.98
CA LYS A 64 -49.14 -25.77 -18.79
C LYS A 64 -49.05 -27.29 -18.54
N GLY A 65 -48.01 -27.72 -17.84
CA GLY A 65 -47.80 -29.14 -17.50
C GLY A 65 -47.25 -30.01 -18.63
N LYS A 66 -46.82 -29.43 -19.75
CA LYS A 66 -46.03 -30.17 -20.75
C LYS A 66 -44.68 -30.59 -20.14
N GLN A 67 -44.15 -31.74 -20.57
CA GLN A 67 -42.84 -32.20 -20.12
C GLN A 67 -41.75 -31.28 -20.69
N VAL A 68 -40.98 -30.66 -19.81
CA VAL A 68 -39.90 -29.72 -20.15
C VAL A 68 -38.57 -30.46 -20.06
N GLU A 69 -37.74 -30.33 -21.10
CA GLU A 69 -36.39 -30.91 -21.15
C GLU A 69 -35.34 -29.91 -20.64
N ASN A 70 -35.48 -28.64 -21.02
CA ASN A 70 -34.52 -27.59 -20.67
C ASN A 70 -35.24 -26.25 -20.51
N ILE A 71 -34.82 -25.48 -19.50
CA ILE A 71 -35.22 -24.08 -19.32
C ILE A 71 -33.96 -23.23 -19.37
N GLU A 72 -33.93 -22.27 -20.28
CA GLU A 72 -32.86 -21.30 -20.42
C GLU A 72 -33.38 -19.90 -20.14
N LEU A 73 -32.70 -19.21 -19.24
CA LEU A 73 -32.84 -17.77 -19.02
C LEU A 73 -31.69 -17.05 -19.71
N SER A 74 -31.97 -15.98 -20.45
CA SER A 74 -30.94 -15.21 -21.14
C SER A 74 -31.17 -13.71 -21.04
N ASP A 75 -30.08 -12.95 -21.22
CA ASP A 75 -30.06 -11.49 -21.18
C ASP A 75 -30.71 -10.90 -19.90
N ILE A 76 -30.57 -11.59 -18.76
CA ILE A 76 -31.08 -11.10 -17.49
C ILE A 76 -30.29 -9.86 -17.10
N THR A 77 -30.98 -8.73 -16.95
CA THR A 77 -30.39 -7.45 -16.54
C THR A 77 -31.11 -6.96 -15.29
N ILE A 78 -30.35 -6.80 -14.21
CA ILE A 78 -30.82 -6.27 -12.94
C ILE A 78 -30.55 -4.77 -12.96
N ILE A 79 -31.61 -3.98 -13.09
CA ILE A 79 -31.55 -2.52 -13.23
C ILE A 79 -31.36 -1.85 -11.87
N ARG A 80 -32.01 -2.41 -10.84
CA ARG A 80 -31.91 -1.97 -9.44
C ARG A 80 -32.24 -3.14 -8.51
N PRO A 81 -31.66 -3.21 -7.31
CA PRO A 81 -32.07 -4.16 -6.27
C PRO A 81 -33.41 -3.73 -5.64
N ILE A 82 -34.19 -4.71 -5.20
CA ILE A 82 -35.35 -4.47 -4.31
C ILE A 82 -34.85 -4.47 -2.87
N VAL A 83 -35.10 -3.39 -2.13
CA VAL A 83 -34.66 -3.19 -0.74
C VAL A 83 -35.88 -3.20 0.18
N ILE A 84 -35.91 -4.12 1.16
CA ILE A 84 -36.99 -4.19 2.16
C ILE A 84 -36.58 -3.38 3.40
N ASN A 85 -37.37 -2.37 3.74
CA ASN A 85 -37.22 -1.61 4.98
C ASN A 85 -38.04 -2.25 6.11
N GLU A 86 -37.46 -2.33 7.30
CA GLU A 86 -38.12 -2.85 8.50
C GLU A 86 -39.38 -2.04 8.91
N SER A 87 -39.42 -0.75 8.56
CA SER A 87 -40.47 0.19 8.98
C SER A 87 -41.67 0.30 8.03
N SER A 88 -41.49 0.06 6.72
CA SER A 88 -42.58 0.12 5.72
C SER A 88 -43.10 -1.25 5.29
N GLY A 89 -42.34 -2.32 5.55
CA GLY A 89 -42.76 -3.74 5.63
C GLY A 89 -43.30 -4.44 4.37
N GLU A 90 -43.81 -3.71 3.38
CA GLU A 90 -44.56 -4.28 2.25
C GLU A 90 -44.09 -3.71 0.91
N ILE A 91 -43.60 -4.59 0.02
CA ILE A 91 -43.23 -4.23 -1.36
C ILE A 91 -44.05 -5.08 -2.31
N GLU A 92 -44.82 -4.41 -3.15
CA GLU A 92 -45.58 -5.09 -4.18
C GLU A 92 -44.68 -5.41 -5.36
N THR A 93 -44.73 -6.65 -5.84
CA THR A 93 -43.99 -7.12 -7.00
C THR A 93 -44.95 -7.57 -8.09
N LEU A 94 -44.64 -7.20 -9.33
CA LEU A 94 -45.41 -7.56 -10.51
C LEU A 94 -44.48 -8.21 -11.54
N LEU A 95 -44.58 -9.52 -11.70
CA LEU A 95 -43.90 -10.26 -12.76
C LEU A 95 -44.81 -10.35 -13.99
N SER A 96 -44.34 -9.86 -15.13
CA SER A 96 -45.01 -9.95 -16.42
C SER A 96 -44.19 -10.79 -17.39
N VAL A 97 -44.80 -11.79 -18.01
CA VAL A 97 -44.17 -12.67 -19.01
C VAL A 97 -44.97 -12.62 -20.30
N ARG A 98 -44.34 -12.19 -21.39
CA ARG A 98 -44.92 -12.16 -22.72
C ARG A 98 -44.36 -13.29 -23.56
N SER A 99 -45.19 -14.27 -23.89
CA SER A 99 -44.80 -15.45 -24.66
C SER A 99 -45.26 -15.36 -26.11
N ASN A 100 -44.38 -15.74 -27.04
CA ASN A 100 -44.72 -15.99 -28.44
C ASN A 100 -44.64 -17.51 -28.67
N LEU A 101 -45.78 -18.13 -29.03
CA LEU A 101 -45.82 -19.54 -29.41
C LEU A 101 -45.46 -19.66 -30.89
N ASN A 102 -44.24 -20.12 -31.18
CA ASN A 102 -43.84 -20.47 -32.54
C ASN A 102 -43.86 -22.01 -32.68
N PHE A 103 -44.77 -22.52 -33.50
CA PHE A 103 -44.75 -23.92 -33.94
C PHE A 103 -43.90 -24.01 -35.19
N ASP A 104 -42.65 -24.45 -35.07
CA ASP A 104 -41.76 -24.61 -36.22
C ASP A 104 -42.00 -25.99 -36.85
N ASN A 105 -42.33 -26.05 -38.14
CA ASN A 105 -42.77 -27.30 -38.80
C ASN A 105 -41.66 -28.36 -38.96
N ASN A 106 -40.41 -28.08 -38.55
CA ASN A 106 -39.25 -28.96 -38.71
C ASN A 106 -38.31 -29.04 -37.46
N GLY A 107 -38.72 -28.54 -36.28
CA GLY A 107 -37.90 -28.54 -35.04
C GLY A 107 -38.67 -29.03 -33.79
N PRO A 108 -38.02 -29.22 -32.62
CA PRO A 108 -38.71 -29.52 -31.37
C PRO A 108 -39.60 -28.36 -30.93
N ASP A 109 -40.74 -28.64 -30.31
CA ASP A 109 -41.64 -27.61 -29.77
C ASP A 109 -40.89 -26.76 -28.73
N PHE A 110 -40.83 -25.44 -28.92
CA PHE A 110 -40.22 -24.52 -27.95
C PHE A 110 -41.13 -23.33 -27.63
N ILE A 111 -40.93 -22.73 -26.45
CA ILE A 111 -41.61 -21.50 -26.03
C ILE A 111 -40.54 -20.43 -25.83
N GLN A 112 -40.72 -19.28 -26.48
CA GLN A 112 -39.93 -18.08 -26.22
C GLN A 112 -40.79 -17.05 -25.50
N ALA A 113 -40.25 -16.46 -24.44
CA ALA A 113 -40.90 -15.40 -23.72
C ALA A 113 -39.91 -14.33 -23.24
N GLU A 114 -40.41 -13.11 -23.06
CA GLU A 114 -39.70 -12.02 -22.39
C GLU A 114 -40.36 -11.79 -21.03
N PHE A 115 -39.57 -11.59 -19.99
CA PHE A 115 -40.07 -11.30 -18.66
C PHE A 115 -39.59 -9.94 -18.15
N THR A 116 -40.44 -9.30 -17.35
CA THR A 116 -40.15 -8.05 -16.66
C THR A 116 -40.70 -8.15 -15.25
N LEU A 117 -39.84 -7.89 -14.25
CA LEU A 117 -40.23 -7.75 -12.86
C LEU A 117 -40.23 -6.27 -12.49
N GLY A 118 -41.37 -5.80 -11.98
CA GLY A 118 -41.50 -4.46 -11.40
C GLY A 118 -41.73 -4.50 -9.89
N GLU A 119 -41.29 -3.44 -9.22
CA GLU A 119 -41.61 -3.18 -7.81
C GLU A 119 -42.47 -1.93 -7.67
N ARG A 120 -43.28 -1.90 -6.61
CA ARG A 120 -43.99 -0.71 -6.14
C ARG A 120 -43.97 -0.68 -4.61
N ALA A 121 -43.41 0.39 -4.05
CA ALA A 121 -43.58 0.71 -2.64
C ALA A 121 -45.00 1.22 -2.40
N ALA A 122 -45.55 1.01 -1.21
CA ALA A 122 -46.93 1.40 -0.87
C ALA A 122 -47.23 2.90 -1.11
N GLU A 123 -46.22 3.77 -1.03
CA GLU A 123 -46.33 5.22 -1.21
C GLU A 123 -46.16 5.69 -2.66
N ASP A 124 -45.63 4.83 -3.55
CA ASP A 124 -45.33 5.16 -4.94
C ASP A 124 -46.52 4.89 -5.87
N LYS A 125 -46.75 5.79 -6.84
CA LYS A 125 -47.82 5.61 -7.84
C LYS A 125 -47.43 4.71 -9.00
N ASP A 126 -46.14 4.71 -9.37
CA ASP A 126 -45.64 4.03 -10.57
C ASP A 126 -44.83 2.78 -10.22
N ILE A 127 -45.02 1.71 -11.01
CA ILE A 127 -44.22 0.49 -10.91
C ILE A 127 -42.87 0.74 -11.57
N LYS A 128 -41.79 0.52 -10.81
CA LYS A 128 -40.41 0.67 -11.30
C LYS A 128 -39.90 -0.68 -11.78
N THR A 129 -39.31 -0.73 -12.97
CA THR A 129 -38.68 -1.97 -13.46
C THR A 129 -37.42 -2.29 -12.66
N VAL A 130 -37.35 -3.54 -12.18
CA VAL A 130 -36.26 -4.11 -11.39
C VAL A 130 -35.39 -5.00 -12.25
N VAL A 131 -36.01 -5.96 -12.94
CA VAL A 131 -35.30 -6.96 -13.75
C VAL A 131 -36.02 -7.15 -15.08
N THR A 132 -35.23 -7.35 -16.13
CA THR A 132 -35.71 -7.82 -17.44
C THR A 132 -34.92 -9.03 -17.88
N GLY A 133 -35.50 -9.92 -18.67
CA GLY A 133 -34.77 -11.01 -19.31
C GLY A 133 -35.64 -11.79 -20.28
N ARG A 134 -35.07 -12.87 -20.83
CA ARG A 134 -35.77 -13.79 -21.74
C ARG A 134 -35.78 -15.20 -21.17
N ILE A 135 -36.82 -15.95 -21.54
CA ILE A 135 -37.03 -17.35 -21.20
C ILE A 135 -37.13 -18.13 -22.51
N HIS A 136 -36.40 -19.23 -22.60
CA HIS A 136 -36.51 -20.21 -23.66
C HIS A 136 -36.76 -21.59 -23.05
N ILE A 137 -37.85 -22.24 -23.45
CA ILE A 137 -38.27 -23.55 -22.93
C ILE A 137 -38.22 -24.53 -24.08
N THR A 138 -37.47 -25.62 -23.92
CA THR A 138 -37.47 -26.76 -24.84
C THR A 138 -38.40 -27.84 -24.30
N LEU A 139 -39.40 -28.23 -25.07
CA LEU A 139 -40.38 -29.24 -24.68
C LEU A 139 -39.91 -30.62 -25.16
N ALA A 140 -40.12 -31.64 -24.33
CA ALA A 140 -39.77 -33.01 -24.66
C ALA A 140 -40.63 -33.52 -25.83
N ASN A 141 -39.99 -34.07 -26.87
CA ASN A 141 -40.68 -34.62 -28.02
C ASN A 141 -41.02 -36.10 -27.78
N THR A 142 -42.31 -36.45 -27.71
CA THR A 142 -42.78 -37.81 -27.37
C THR A 142 -42.34 -38.89 -28.36
N ASN A 143 -41.89 -38.52 -29.57
CA ASN A 143 -41.49 -39.44 -30.63
C ASN A 143 -39.98 -39.72 -30.72
N ASN A 144 -39.13 -39.00 -29.98
CA ASN A 144 -37.68 -39.23 -29.92
C ASN A 144 -37.24 -39.35 -28.47
N LEU A 145 -37.53 -40.50 -27.84
CA LEU A 145 -36.79 -40.96 -26.67
C LEU A 145 -35.37 -41.31 -27.12
N ASN A 146 -34.55 -40.30 -27.43
CA ASN A 146 -33.11 -40.51 -27.52
C ASN A 146 -32.63 -40.81 -26.09
N PRO A 147 -32.05 -41.98 -25.82
CA PRO A 147 -31.49 -42.27 -24.52
C PRO A 147 -30.32 -41.32 -24.30
N ALA A 148 -30.44 -40.45 -23.30
CA ALA A 148 -29.39 -39.59 -22.76
C ALA A 148 -28.57 -38.82 -23.82
N ILE A 149 -28.90 -37.54 -24.03
CA ILE A 149 -27.82 -36.56 -24.24
C ILE A 149 -26.97 -36.69 -22.97
N SER A 150 -25.82 -37.37 -23.07
CA SER A 150 -24.93 -37.53 -21.93
C SER A 150 -24.51 -36.14 -21.48
N SER A 151 -25.04 -35.68 -20.35
CA SER A 151 -24.54 -34.46 -19.73
C SER A 151 -23.02 -34.56 -19.63
N PRO A 152 -22.27 -33.56 -20.13
CA PRO A 152 -20.82 -33.67 -20.17
C PRO A 152 -20.30 -33.88 -18.75
N SER A 153 -19.50 -34.93 -18.57
CA SER A 153 -18.84 -35.22 -17.30
C SER A 153 -18.00 -34.02 -16.86
N ARG A 154 -17.95 -33.76 -15.55
CA ARG A 154 -17.10 -32.70 -14.99
C ARG A 154 -15.65 -32.81 -15.51
N PRO A 155 -15.08 -31.74 -16.10
CA PRO A 155 -13.72 -31.77 -16.61
C PRO A 155 -12.69 -31.89 -15.48
N PRO A 156 -11.43 -32.26 -15.80
CA PRO A 156 -10.36 -32.24 -14.80
C PRO A 156 -10.21 -30.84 -14.20
N ARG A 157 -10.12 -30.78 -12.87
CA ARG A 157 -9.89 -29.53 -12.16
C ARG A 157 -8.49 -29.00 -12.46
N PRO A 158 -8.29 -27.68 -12.49
CA PRO A 158 -6.96 -27.12 -12.62
C PRO A 158 -6.04 -27.58 -11.50
N ALA A 159 -4.75 -27.71 -11.81
CA ALA A 159 -3.76 -28.13 -10.84
C ALA A 159 -3.52 -27.09 -9.73
N GLU A 160 -3.18 -27.58 -8.55
CA GLU A 160 -2.70 -26.79 -7.40
C GLU A 160 -3.71 -25.74 -6.90
N LEU A 161 -4.96 -26.17 -6.64
CA LEU A 161 -5.94 -25.34 -5.92
C LEU A 161 -5.61 -25.31 -4.43
N ILE A 162 -5.86 -24.15 -3.80
CA ILE A 162 -5.55 -23.86 -2.41
C ILE A 162 -6.86 -23.91 -1.61
N PRO A 163 -6.93 -24.67 -0.51
CA PRO A 163 -8.10 -24.70 0.37
C PRO A 163 -8.48 -23.31 0.92
N VAL A 164 -9.78 -23.08 1.06
CA VAL A 164 -10.35 -21.85 1.60
C VAL A 164 -11.03 -22.14 2.93
N ASN A 165 -10.67 -21.39 3.96
CA ASN A 165 -11.42 -21.39 5.21
C ASN A 165 -12.77 -20.68 5.00
N ILE A 166 -13.85 -21.44 5.06
CA ILE A 166 -15.20 -20.95 4.77
C ILE A 166 -15.70 -19.97 5.83
N SER A 167 -15.31 -20.11 7.10
CA SER A 167 -15.69 -19.12 8.12
C SER A 167 -15.08 -17.77 7.79
N GLN A 168 -13.75 -17.75 7.57
CA GLN A 168 -13.02 -16.54 7.18
C GLN A 168 -13.55 -15.94 5.87
N PHE A 169 -13.98 -16.78 4.92
CA PHE A 169 -14.60 -16.31 3.69
C PHE A 169 -15.82 -15.44 3.98
N TYR A 170 -16.81 -15.94 4.72
CA TYR A 170 -17.99 -15.15 5.03
C TYR A 170 -17.69 -13.97 5.97
N ASP A 171 -16.75 -14.12 6.91
CA ASP A 171 -16.35 -13.01 7.78
C ASP A 171 -15.72 -11.88 6.95
N SER A 172 -14.92 -12.23 5.92
CA SER A 172 -14.35 -11.26 4.99
C SER A 172 -15.38 -10.58 4.09
N LEU A 173 -16.48 -11.26 3.75
CA LEU A 173 -17.59 -10.66 3.02
C LEU A 173 -18.37 -9.69 3.92
N ALA A 174 -18.60 -10.05 5.18
CA ALA A 174 -19.26 -9.17 6.14
C ALA A 174 -18.46 -7.87 6.38
N GLU A 175 -17.12 -7.95 6.46
CA GLU A 175 -16.22 -6.79 6.59
C GLU A 175 -16.40 -5.74 5.47
N ILE A 176 -16.80 -6.14 4.26
CA ILE A 176 -17.02 -5.26 3.10
C ILE A 176 -18.51 -4.96 2.86
N GLY A 177 -19.38 -5.31 3.81
CA GLY A 177 -20.82 -5.05 3.77
C GLY A 177 -21.63 -6.11 3.04
N LEU A 178 -21.12 -7.32 2.81
CA LEU A 178 -21.88 -8.47 2.30
C LEU A 178 -22.18 -9.44 3.45
N GLY A 179 -23.25 -9.15 4.19
CA GLY A 179 -23.71 -9.94 5.34
C GLY A 179 -24.63 -11.09 4.94
N TYR A 180 -24.09 -12.31 4.94
CA TYR A 180 -24.85 -13.54 4.72
C TYR A 180 -24.98 -14.34 6.01
N GLY A 181 -26.20 -14.75 6.33
CA GLY A 181 -26.52 -15.64 7.44
C GLY A 181 -27.46 -16.77 7.05
N GLY A 182 -27.96 -17.50 8.05
CA GLY A 182 -28.88 -18.65 7.89
C GLY A 182 -28.64 -19.51 6.63
N PRO A 183 -29.66 -19.67 5.76
CA PRO A 183 -29.59 -20.53 4.58
C PRO A 183 -28.68 -20.00 3.45
N PHE A 184 -28.23 -18.74 3.52
CA PHE A 184 -27.28 -18.19 2.54
C PHE A 184 -25.84 -18.59 2.80
N ARG A 185 -25.53 -19.19 3.96
CA ARG A 185 -24.20 -19.72 4.28
C ARG A 185 -24.06 -21.19 3.88
N ALA A 186 -24.43 -21.54 2.65
CA ALA A 186 -24.52 -22.93 2.19
C ALA A 186 -23.23 -23.50 1.58
N VAL A 187 -22.23 -22.68 1.26
CA VAL A 187 -20.89 -23.16 0.88
C VAL A 187 -20.26 -23.88 2.08
N THR A 188 -19.85 -25.14 1.92
CA THR A 188 -19.28 -25.96 3.01
C THR A 188 -17.78 -26.20 2.89
N SER A 189 -17.25 -26.22 1.67
CA SER A 189 -15.81 -26.27 1.40
C SER A 189 -15.51 -25.66 0.05
N ALA A 190 -14.30 -25.13 -0.12
CA ALA A 190 -13.85 -24.62 -1.40
C ALA A 190 -12.33 -24.68 -1.52
N GLU A 191 -11.85 -24.77 -2.76
CA GLU A 191 -10.46 -24.59 -3.13
C GLU A 191 -10.37 -23.59 -4.28
N ARG A 192 -9.32 -22.76 -4.30
CA ARG A 192 -9.15 -21.68 -5.26
C ARG A 192 -7.74 -21.52 -5.82
N ARG A 193 -7.66 -20.77 -6.90
CA ARG A 193 -6.50 -19.99 -7.33
C ARG A 193 -7.03 -18.74 -8.04
N MET A 194 -6.18 -17.78 -8.42
CA MET A 194 -6.71 -16.60 -9.11
C MET A 194 -7.49 -16.99 -10.36
N ASP A 195 -8.70 -16.43 -10.46
CA ASP A 195 -9.66 -16.62 -11.53
C ASP A 195 -10.36 -18.00 -11.56
N PHE A 196 -10.12 -18.91 -10.61
CA PHE A 196 -10.84 -20.19 -10.55
C PHE A 196 -11.12 -20.66 -9.12
N ALA A 197 -12.33 -21.17 -8.88
CA ALA A 197 -12.69 -21.87 -7.65
C ALA A 197 -13.50 -23.13 -7.94
N SER A 198 -13.34 -24.13 -7.07
CA SER A 198 -14.17 -25.33 -6.99
C SER A 198 -14.74 -25.39 -5.57
N ALA A 199 -16.05 -25.37 -5.43
CA ALA A 199 -16.71 -25.37 -4.12
C ALA A 199 -17.75 -26.49 -3.99
N VAL A 200 -18.05 -26.87 -2.75
CA VAL A 200 -19.19 -27.72 -2.39
C VAL A 200 -20.25 -26.83 -1.76
N VAL A 201 -21.47 -26.89 -2.29
CA VAL A 201 -22.62 -26.14 -1.76
C VAL A 201 -23.65 -27.15 -1.27
N ALA A 202 -23.98 -27.10 0.01
CA ALA A 202 -24.98 -27.98 0.61
C ALA A 202 -26.39 -27.56 0.22
N THR A 203 -27.25 -28.53 -0.03
CA THR A 203 -28.68 -28.30 -0.22
C THR A 203 -29.33 -28.22 1.15
N ILE A 204 -29.25 -27.05 1.79
CA ILE A 204 -29.84 -26.83 3.12
C ILE A 204 -31.36 -26.63 2.94
N SER A 205 -32.17 -27.62 3.31
CA SER A 205 -33.59 -27.37 3.57
C SER A 205 -33.72 -26.91 5.01
N ASP A 206 -34.11 -25.66 5.23
CA ASP A 206 -34.64 -25.29 6.55
C ASP A 206 -35.82 -26.21 6.83
N LYS A 207 -35.81 -26.91 7.96
CA LYS A 207 -36.92 -27.83 8.33
C LYS A 207 -38.26 -27.10 8.51
N GLU A 208 -38.24 -25.77 8.51
CA GLU A 208 -39.39 -24.89 8.71
C GLU A 208 -39.98 -24.31 7.41
N VAL A 209 -39.31 -24.44 6.25
CA VAL A 209 -39.78 -23.88 4.97
C VAL A 209 -39.98 -25.00 3.94
N GLU A 210 -41.25 -25.36 3.68
CA GLU A 210 -41.62 -26.25 2.57
C GLU A 210 -41.55 -25.49 1.24
N TRP A 211 -40.42 -25.59 0.55
CA TRP A 211 -40.26 -25.04 -0.78
C TRP A 211 -40.99 -25.92 -1.82
N PRO A 212 -41.81 -25.35 -2.72
CA PRO A 212 -42.60 -26.14 -3.66
C PRO A 212 -41.74 -26.84 -4.73
N THR A 213 -40.61 -26.25 -5.14
CA THR A 213 -39.79 -26.72 -6.27
C THR A 213 -38.33 -26.23 -6.21
N PHE A 214 -37.37 -27.11 -6.53
CA PHE A 214 -35.93 -26.80 -6.64
C PHE A 214 -35.59 -26.15 -8.01
N PRO A 215 -34.59 -25.24 -8.14
CA PRO A 215 -33.68 -24.73 -7.10
C PRO A 215 -34.28 -23.63 -6.20
N TYR A 216 -33.80 -23.56 -4.95
CA TYR A 216 -34.20 -22.53 -3.98
C TYR A 216 -33.37 -21.24 -4.14
N PRO A 217 -33.93 -20.05 -3.85
CA PRO A 217 -33.19 -18.79 -3.98
C PRO A 217 -31.90 -18.72 -3.16
N SER A 218 -31.94 -19.11 -1.88
CA SER A 218 -30.78 -19.07 -0.98
C SER A 218 -29.64 -19.98 -1.46
N TRP A 219 -29.99 -21.19 -1.92
CA TRP A 219 -29.04 -22.16 -2.46
C TRP A 219 -28.40 -21.68 -3.76
N LEU A 220 -29.19 -21.12 -4.68
CA LEU A 220 -28.67 -20.60 -5.95
C LEU A 220 -27.79 -19.36 -5.71
N GLU A 221 -28.15 -18.52 -4.74
CA GLU A 221 -27.30 -17.39 -4.32
C GLU A 221 -25.99 -17.89 -3.71
N ALA A 222 -26.01 -18.94 -2.88
CA ALA A 222 -24.79 -19.55 -2.36
C ALA A 222 -23.90 -20.13 -3.46
N CYS A 223 -24.49 -20.62 -4.56
CA CYS A 223 -23.71 -20.95 -5.76
C CYS A 223 -23.08 -19.68 -6.36
N PHE A 224 -23.83 -18.58 -6.52
CA PHE A 224 -23.31 -17.30 -7.01
C PHE A 224 -22.16 -16.74 -6.15
N GLN A 225 -22.20 -16.94 -4.83
CA GLN A 225 -21.13 -16.51 -3.91
C GLN A 225 -19.76 -17.15 -4.21
N THR A 226 -19.71 -18.31 -4.87
CA THR A 226 -18.44 -18.94 -5.28
C THR A 226 -17.62 -18.07 -6.25
N PHE A 227 -18.27 -17.07 -6.86
CA PHE A 227 -17.63 -16.06 -7.69
C PHE A 227 -16.66 -15.18 -6.90
N PHE A 228 -17.00 -14.85 -5.65
CA PHE A 228 -16.09 -14.13 -4.75
C PHE A 228 -14.84 -14.96 -4.44
N ILE A 229 -15.01 -16.27 -4.23
CA ILE A 229 -13.91 -17.21 -3.95
C ILE A 229 -12.95 -17.33 -5.15
N ALA A 230 -13.48 -17.38 -6.37
CA ALA A 230 -12.66 -17.40 -7.58
C ALA A 230 -11.90 -16.07 -7.78
N PHE A 231 -12.55 -14.95 -7.44
CA PHE A 231 -11.99 -13.62 -7.66
C PHE A 231 -10.91 -13.24 -6.63
N ALA A 232 -11.13 -13.53 -5.34
CA ALA A 232 -10.34 -13.06 -4.21
C ALA A 232 -10.12 -14.17 -3.16
N ALA A 233 -8.96 -14.16 -2.51
CA ALA A 233 -8.78 -14.92 -1.27
C ALA A 233 -9.42 -14.16 -0.09
N PRO A 234 -9.91 -14.84 0.95
CA PRO A 234 -10.44 -14.17 2.14
C PRO A 234 -9.46 -13.12 2.66
N ARG A 235 -9.95 -11.91 2.91
CA ARG A 235 -9.20 -10.78 3.49
C ARG A 235 -7.98 -10.29 2.69
N ASP A 236 -7.82 -10.68 1.43
CA ASP A 236 -6.67 -10.26 0.60
C ASP A 236 -6.75 -8.80 0.09
N GLY A 237 -7.89 -8.13 0.28
CA GLY A 237 -8.14 -6.75 -0.11
C GLY A 237 -8.45 -6.52 -1.60
N SER A 238 -8.68 -7.59 -2.37
CA SER A 238 -9.10 -7.49 -3.78
C SER A 238 -10.52 -6.94 -3.91
N LEU A 239 -11.43 -7.38 -3.04
CA LEU A 239 -12.78 -6.86 -2.89
C LEU A 239 -12.73 -5.72 -1.87
N TRP A 240 -12.92 -4.49 -2.33
CA TRP A 240 -12.86 -3.28 -1.50
C TRP A 240 -14.24 -2.74 -1.10
N THR A 241 -15.31 -3.30 -1.68
CA THR A 241 -16.71 -2.95 -1.40
C THR A 241 -17.62 -4.11 -1.78
N ALA A 242 -18.92 -4.01 -1.49
CA ALA A 242 -19.92 -4.96 -1.91
C ALA A 242 -20.13 -4.93 -3.44
N PHE A 243 -19.80 -6.03 -4.11
CA PHE A 243 -20.17 -6.28 -5.52
C PHE A 243 -21.44 -7.11 -5.54
N THR A 244 -22.41 -6.71 -6.37
CA THR A 244 -23.70 -7.42 -6.51
C THR A 244 -23.93 -7.85 -7.96
N PRO A 245 -24.72 -8.91 -8.21
CA PRO A 245 -25.05 -9.32 -9.57
C PRO A 245 -25.80 -8.21 -10.31
N THR A 246 -25.42 -7.98 -11.57
CA THR A 246 -26.00 -6.92 -12.43
C THR A 246 -26.48 -7.47 -13.76
N LYS A 247 -25.82 -8.51 -14.28
CA LYS A 247 -26.22 -9.15 -15.53
C LYS A 247 -25.90 -10.65 -15.49
N ILE A 248 -26.77 -11.44 -16.10
CA ILE A 248 -26.54 -12.86 -16.39
C ILE A 248 -26.80 -13.05 -17.87
N GLY A 249 -25.75 -13.34 -18.65
CA GLY A 249 -25.89 -13.52 -20.09
C GLY A 249 -26.74 -14.74 -20.43
N ARG A 250 -26.46 -15.88 -19.79
CA ARG A 250 -27.22 -17.12 -19.98
C ARG A 250 -27.18 -17.99 -18.72
N MET A 251 -28.31 -18.57 -18.34
CA MET A 251 -28.44 -19.58 -17.31
C MET A 251 -29.33 -20.70 -17.84
N ALA A 252 -28.78 -21.91 -17.98
CA ALA A 252 -29.52 -23.08 -18.48
C ALA A 252 -29.62 -24.16 -17.40
N LEU A 253 -30.84 -24.67 -17.21
CA LEU A 253 -31.18 -25.73 -16.28
C LEU A 253 -31.67 -26.95 -17.06
N SER A 254 -30.87 -28.01 -17.05
CA SER A 254 -31.23 -29.30 -17.65
C SER A 254 -32.15 -30.06 -16.70
N LEU A 255 -33.39 -30.30 -17.12
CA LEU A 255 -34.37 -31.07 -16.36
C LEU A 255 -34.40 -32.49 -16.93
N ASN A 256 -33.70 -33.43 -16.30
CA ASN A 256 -33.62 -34.81 -16.80
C ASN A 256 -35.00 -35.49 -16.67
N PRO A 257 -35.69 -35.84 -17.78
CA PRO A 257 -37.08 -36.28 -17.74
C PRO A 257 -37.28 -37.72 -17.21
N CYS A 258 -36.19 -38.47 -16.98
CA CYS A 258 -36.25 -39.92 -16.72
C CYS A 258 -36.03 -40.34 -15.26
N ILE A 259 -35.73 -39.41 -14.34
CA ILE A 259 -35.49 -39.71 -12.92
C ILE A 259 -36.39 -38.77 -12.12
N ALA A 260 -37.14 -39.30 -11.14
CA ALA A 260 -37.76 -38.44 -10.13
C ALA A 260 -36.68 -37.51 -9.55
N PRO A 261 -36.95 -36.23 -9.25
CA PRO A 261 -35.91 -35.30 -8.82
C PRO A 261 -35.28 -35.81 -7.51
N ASP A 262 -34.17 -36.52 -7.62
CA ASP A 262 -33.30 -36.85 -6.50
C ASP A 262 -32.51 -35.58 -6.23
N ILE A 263 -33.02 -34.76 -5.31
CA ILE A 263 -32.39 -33.50 -4.94
C ILE A 263 -31.07 -33.86 -4.25
N PRO A 264 -29.91 -33.54 -4.83
CA PRO A 264 -28.65 -33.96 -4.24
C PRO A 264 -28.45 -33.29 -2.88
N ALA A 265 -27.85 -34.02 -1.93
CA ALA A 265 -27.50 -33.45 -0.62
C ALA A 265 -26.53 -32.25 -0.74
N SER A 266 -25.74 -32.20 -1.82
CA SER A 266 -24.87 -31.08 -2.16
C SER A 266 -24.55 -31.05 -3.66
N VAL A 267 -24.04 -29.93 -4.14
CA VAL A 267 -23.51 -29.80 -5.51
C VAL A 267 -22.06 -29.37 -5.51
N LEU A 268 -21.40 -29.63 -6.63
CA LEU A 268 -20.05 -29.17 -6.93
C LEU A 268 -20.14 -27.99 -7.89
N VAL A 269 -19.57 -26.85 -7.51
CA VAL A 269 -19.63 -25.61 -8.29
C VAL A 269 -18.23 -25.25 -8.76
N ASP A 270 -18.02 -25.29 -10.08
CA ASP A 270 -16.80 -24.79 -10.71
C ASP A 270 -17.05 -23.39 -11.27
N THR A 271 -16.27 -22.43 -10.79
CA THR A 271 -16.41 -21.01 -11.12
C THR A 271 -15.12 -20.48 -11.73
N GLN A 272 -15.23 -19.87 -12.91
CA GLN A 272 -14.11 -19.32 -13.66
C GLN A 272 -14.35 -17.84 -13.96
N ILE A 273 -13.47 -16.96 -13.51
CA ILE A 273 -13.45 -15.57 -13.92
C ILE A 273 -12.87 -15.51 -15.34
N THR A 274 -13.62 -14.88 -16.25
CA THR A 274 -13.25 -14.75 -17.68
C THR A 274 -12.79 -13.34 -18.02
N GLY A 275 -13.11 -12.34 -17.18
CA GLY A 275 -12.63 -10.98 -17.37
C GLY A 275 -12.89 -10.08 -16.17
N PHE A 276 -12.13 -8.99 -16.13
CA PHE A 276 -12.33 -7.89 -15.20
C PHE A 276 -12.26 -6.59 -15.99
N THR A 277 -13.36 -5.83 -16.02
CA THR A 277 -13.43 -4.51 -16.64
C THR A 277 -13.04 -3.48 -15.58
N PRO A 278 -11.89 -2.80 -15.72
CA PRO A 278 -11.38 -1.87 -14.71
C PRO A 278 -12.10 -0.51 -14.74
N GLY A 279 -11.98 0.23 -13.64
CA GLY A 279 -12.62 1.55 -13.45
C GLY A 279 -12.19 2.64 -14.44
N PHE A 280 -11.02 2.53 -15.07
CA PHE A 280 -10.65 3.46 -16.15
C PHE A 280 -11.49 3.25 -17.43
N GLN A 281 -12.06 2.06 -17.63
CA GLN A 281 -12.89 1.71 -18.81
C GLN A 281 -14.39 1.84 -18.53
N ALA A 282 -14.84 1.58 -17.30
CA ALA A 282 -16.24 1.63 -16.90
C ALA A 282 -16.41 2.43 -15.60
N GLN A 283 -17.55 3.12 -15.43
CA GLN A 283 -17.83 3.87 -14.20
C GLN A 283 -17.92 2.95 -12.97
N LEU A 284 -18.45 1.75 -13.15
CA LEU A 284 -18.48 0.67 -12.18
C LEU A 284 -17.60 -0.46 -12.72
N PRO A 285 -16.52 -0.87 -12.03
CA PRO A 285 -15.75 -2.04 -12.42
C PRO A 285 -16.63 -3.28 -12.48
N ILE A 286 -16.39 -4.15 -13.47
CA ILE A 286 -17.23 -5.32 -13.71
C ILE A 286 -16.39 -6.59 -13.63
N ILE A 287 -16.75 -7.50 -12.74
CA ILE A 287 -16.19 -8.85 -12.70
C ILE A 287 -17.08 -9.75 -13.55
N LYS A 288 -16.51 -10.45 -14.54
CA LYS A 288 -17.22 -11.32 -15.48
C LYS A 288 -16.70 -12.75 -15.39
N GLY A 289 -17.59 -13.74 -15.41
CA GLY A 289 -17.20 -15.15 -15.36
C GLY A 289 -18.34 -16.12 -15.63
N ASN A 290 -18.00 -17.40 -15.55
CA ASN A 290 -18.89 -18.52 -15.81
C ASN A 290 -18.91 -19.47 -14.61
N MET A 291 -20.01 -20.17 -14.45
CA MET A 291 -20.23 -21.14 -13.38
C MET A 291 -20.86 -22.42 -13.94
N LYS A 292 -20.40 -23.56 -13.46
CA LYS A 292 -20.97 -24.87 -13.79
C LYS A 292 -21.28 -25.60 -12.50
N ILE A 293 -22.53 -26.04 -12.36
CA ILE A 293 -23.04 -26.70 -11.17
C ILE A 293 -23.30 -28.16 -11.51
N TYR A 294 -22.63 -29.04 -10.78
CA TYR A 294 -22.67 -30.48 -10.97
C TYR A 294 -23.29 -31.17 -9.77
N HIS A 295 -24.04 -32.22 -10.01
CA HIS A 295 -24.48 -33.14 -8.98
C HIS A 295 -23.26 -33.74 -8.27
N SER A 296 -23.24 -33.72 -6.93
CA SER A 296 -22.07 -34.17 -6.15
C SER A 296 -21.74 -35.66 -6.35
N GLU A 297 -22.76 -36.53 -6.35
CA GLU A 297 -22.56 -37.98 -6.48
C GLU A 297 -22.33 -38.45 -7.91
N THR A 298 -23.12 -37.96 -8.87
CA THR A 298 -23.06 -38.43 -10.27
C THR A 298 -22.08 -37.64 -11.14
N SER A 299 -21.60 -36.48 -10.68
CA SER A 299 -20.78 -35.53 -11.46
C SER A 299 -21.42 -35.08 -12.78
N GLN A 300 -22.73 -35.23 -12.91
CA GLN A 300 -23.50 -34.74 -14.06
C GLN A 300 -23.72 -33.24 -13.93
N LEU A 301 -23.60 -32.53 -15.05
CA LEU A 301 -23.88 -31.10 -15.14
C LEU A 301 -25.39 -30.83 -15.05
N GLU A 302 -25.80 -29.98 -14.11
CA GLU A 302 -27.21 -29.63 -13.85
C GLU A 302 -27.53 -28.20 -14.31
N ILE A 303 -26.68 -27.23 -13.95
CA ILE A 303 -26.86 -25.81 -14.27
C ILE A 303 -25.58 -25.24 -14.86
N VAL A 304 -25.73 -24.46 -15.93
CA VAL A 304 -24.66 -23.64 -16.49
C VAL A 304 -25.06 -22.18 -16.38
N VAL A 305 -24.17 -21.34 -15.86
CA VAL A 305 -24.29 -19.88 -15.88
C VAL A 305 -23.12 -19.30 -16.67
N GLU A 306 -23.41 -18.53 -17.70
CA GLU A 306 -22.44 -17.91 -18.58
C GLU A 306 -22.62 -16.39 -18.56
N ASP A 307 -21.50 -15.68 -18.66
CA ASP A 307 -21.47 -14.22 -18.65
C ASP A 307 -22.18 -13.64 -17.41
N PHE A 308 -21.93 -14.24 -16.25
CA PHE A 308 -22.33 -13.71 -14.95
C PHE A 308 -21.48 -12.49 -14.62
N MET A 309 -22.14 -11.37 -14.33
CA MET A 309 -21.48 -10.07 -14.10
C MET A 309 -21.85 -9.48 -12.75
N MET A 310 -20.85 -9.08 -11.99
CA MET A 310 -21.00 -8.37 -10.72
C MET A 310 -20.34 -6.99 -10.78
N SER A 311 -20.99 -5.99 -10.20
CA SER A 311 -20.49 -4.62 -10.11
C SER A 311 -20.77 -4.02 -8.72
N PRO A 312 -20.00 -3.01 -8.28
CA PRO A 312 -20.32 -2.27 -7.06
C PRO A 312 -21.65 -1.53 -7.17
N LEU A 313 -22.28 -1.27 -6.02
CA LEU A 313 -23.49 -0.42 -5.95
C LEU A 313 -23.19 1.06 -6.25
N LEU A 314 -22.00 1.54 -5.85
CA LEU A 314 -21.55 2.92 -6.01
C LEU A 314 -20.17 2.98 -6.68
N PRO A 315 -19.88 4.03 -7.46
CA PRO A 315 -18.55 4.20 -8.06
C PRO A 315 -17.50 4.47 -6.98
N ALA A 316 -16.30 3.90 -7.17
CA ALA A 316 -15.15 4.18 -6.32
C ALA A 316 -14.77 5.67 -6.36
N THR A 317 -14.40 6.19 -5.20
CA THR A 317 -13.88 7.54 -4.97
C THR A 317 -12.43 7.46 -4.48
N GLU A 318 -11.79 8.61 -4.25
CA GLU A 318 -10.45 8.67 -3.64
C GLU A 318 -10.38 8.04 -2.25
N LYS A 319 -11.51 7.93 -1.53
CA LYS A 319 -11.58 7.25 -0.23
C LYS A 319 -11.41 5.74 -0.35
N ASP A 320 -11.69 5.20 -1.53
CA ASP A 320 -11.59 3.77 -1.83
C ASP A 320 -10.24 3.40 -2.45
N ASP A 321 -9.31 4.36 -2.54
CA ASP A 321 -7.98 4.13 -3.09
C ASP A 321 -7.13 3.25 -2.16
N LYS A 322 -6.42 2.30 -2.77
CA LYS A 322 -5.40 1.52 -2.07
C LYS A 322 -4.04 2.22 -2.24
N LEU A 323 -3.52 2.80 -1.17
CA LEU A 323 -2.21 3.46 -1.15
C LEU A 323 -1.08 2.44 -0.90
N LEU A 324 -1.01 1.41 -1.75
CA LEU A 324 -0.15 0.23 -1.56
C LEU A 324 1.35 0.54 -1.68
N CYS A 325 1.72 1.37 -2.66
CA CYS A 325 3.12 1.61 -3.04
C CYS A 325 3.68 2.83 -2.32
N LEU A 326 4.85 2.65 -1.70
CA LEU A 326 5.64 3.67 -1.02
C LEU A 326 7.05 3.67 -1.62
N LYS A 327 7.81 4.74 -1.36
CA LYS A 327 9.21 4.83 -1.74
C LYS A 327 10.02 5.54 -0.67
N MET A 328 11.31 5.20 -0.63
CA MET A 328 12.29 5.89 0.21
C MET A 328 12.77 7.15 -0.50
N ASP A 329 12.48 8.32 0.07
CA ASP A 329 12.93 9.62 -0.44
C ASP A 329 14.01 10.22 0.46
N TRP A 330 15.11 10.66 -0.14
CA TRP A 330 16.25 11.21 0.57
C TRP A 330 16.50 12.64 0.12
N GLN A 331 16.35 13.58 1.04
CA GLN A 331 16.55 15.00 0.77
C GLN A 331 17.64 15.59 1.66
N GLN A 332 18.22 16.70 1.21
CA GLN A 332 19.21 17.45 1.96
C GLN A 332 18.58 17.98 3.25
N ASP A 333 19.22 17.69 4.37
CA ASP A 333 18.81 18.17 5.67
C ASP A 333 18.94 19.70 5.74
N ILE A 334 17.96 20.37 6.35
CA ILE A 334 17.95 21.83 6.50
C ILE A 334 19.14 22.33 7.33
N LEU A 335 19.70 21.49 8.21
CA LEU A 335 20.92 21.80 8.97
C LEU A 335 22.16 21.98 8.08
N SER A 336 22.16 21.41 6.86
CA SER A 336 23.23 21.62 5.87
C SER A 336 22.98 22.82 4.95
N GLY A 337 22.05 23.71 5.35
CA GLY A 337 21.66 24.89 4.61
C GLY A 337 20.52 24.64 3.62
N VAL A 338 20.09 25.73 2.99
CA VAL A 338 18.96 25.73 2.06
C VAL A 338 19.39 25.24 0.69
N ALA A 339 18.63 24.30 0.13
CA ALA A 339 18.73 23.91 -1.27
C ALA A 339 17.69 24.70 -2.08
N PHE A 340 18.07 25.85 -2.63
CA PHE A 340 17.21 26.58 -3.56
C PHE A 340 17.19 25.84 -4.91
N GLU A 341 16.02 25.32 -5.29
CA GLU A 341 15.87 24.58 -6.55
C GLU A 341 15.99 25.51 -7.77
N GLN A 342 16.70 25.04 -8.80
CA GLN A 342 16.89 25.76 -10.06
C GLN A 342 15.95 25.28 -11.19
N HIS A 343 15.36 24.08 -11.11
CA HIS A 343 14.59 23.46 -12.21
C HIS A 343 13.24 22.83 -11.78
N HIS A 344 12.30 22.82 -12.73
CA HIS A 344 10.84 22.70 -12.62
C HIS A 344 10.28 21.34 -12.14
N THR A 345 9.98 21.16 -10.85
CA THR A 345 9.31 19.90 -10.38
C THR A 345 8.25 20.08 -9.30
N PHE A 346 7.51 21.19 -9.32
CA PHE A 346 6.46 21.44 -8.33
C PHE A 346 5.05 20.99 -8.74
N CYS A 347 4.24 20.57 -7.76
CA CYS A 347 2.81 20.26 -7.93
C CYS A 347 1.96 21.52 -8.21
N TYR A 348 2.46 22.70 -7.84
CA TYR A 348 1.75 23.99 -7.90
C TYR A 348 2.10 24.87 -9.12
N LYS A 349 2.70 24.30 -10.18
CA LYS A 349 3.16 25.06 -11.38
C LYS A 349 2.10 25.91 -12.09
N GLN A 350 0.81 25.68 -11.83
CA GLN A 350 -0.31 26.46 -12.38
C GLN A 350 -0.56 27.77 -11.64
N LEU A 351 -0.08 27.87 -10.40
CA LEU A 351 -0.19 29.08 -9.61
C LEU A 351 0.84 30.07 -10.13
N GLY A 352 0.42 31.32 -10.38
CA GLY A 352 1.23 32.38 -10.98
C GLY A 352 2.31 32.91 -10.03
N LEU A 353 3.02 32.00 -9.36
CA LEU A 353 3.94 32.31 -8.27
C LEU A 353 5.17 33.05 -8.79
N SER A 354 5.48 34.14 -8.10
CA SER A 354 6.77 34.81 -8.19
C SER A 354 7.90 33.84 -7.83
N GLN A 355 9.11 34.15 -8.27
CA GLN A 355 10.29 33.36 -7.91
C GLN A 355 10.51 33.34 -6.39
N ALA A 356 10.15 34.44 -5.71
CA ALA A 356 10.17 34.49 -4.26
C ALA A 356 9.22 33.45 -3.64
N HIS A 357 7.96 33.38 -4.06
CA HIS A 357 7.03 32.38 -3.54
C HIS A 357 7.50 30.94 -3.79
N LYS A 358 8.12 30.65 -4.95
CA LYS A 358 8.72 29.33 -5.24
C LYS A 358 9.83 28.97 -4.25
N HIS A 359 10.68 29.93 -3.90
CA HIS A 359 11.70 29.72 -2.88
C HIS A 359 11.09 29.47 -1.50
N ILE A 360 10.05 30.23 -1.10
CA ILE A 360 9.35 29.98 0.17
C ILE A 360 8.80 28.54 0.21
N VAL A 361 8.09 28.10 -0.83
CA VAL A 361 7.55 26.74 -0.87
C VAL A 361 8.67 25.69 -0.83
N SER A 362 9.77 25.90 -1.56
CA SER A 362 10.94 25.01 -1.55
C SER A 362 11.57 24.87 -0.17
N VAL A 363 11.74 25.98 0.57
CA VAL A 363 12.30 25.94 1.93
C VAL A 363 11.32 25.29 2.89
N THR A 364 10.03 25.62 2.80
CA THR A 364 8.97 25.00 3.61
C THR A 364 8.92 23.48 3.39
N ARG A 365 9.08 23.01 2.14
CA ARG A 365 9.19 21.58 1.81
C ARG A 365 10.41 20.95 2.51
N GLN A 366 11.58 21.60 2.42
CA GLN A 366 12.80 21.09 3.05
C GLN A 366 12.69 21.02 4.59
N ILE A 367 12.09 22.04 5.21
CA ILE A 367 11.78 22.04 6.65
C ILE A 367 10.81 20.92 6.98
N SER A 368 9.74 20.76 6.20
CA SER A 368 8.73 19.72 6.42
C SER A 368 9.26 18.31 6.22
N HIS A 369 10.25 18.13 5.33
CA HIS A 369 10.92 16.84 5.15
C HIS A 369 11.53 16.37 6.48
N ARG A 370 12.18 17.27 7.22
CA ARG A 370 12.69 16.98 8.56
C ARG A 370 11.58 16.92 9.61
N TYR A 371 10.76 17.96 9.69
CA TYR A 371 9.74 18.13 10.71
C TYR A 371 8.34 17.99 10.09
N ALA A 372 7.75 16.80 10.18
CA ALA A 372 6.37 16.60 9.75
C ALA A 372 5.37 17.29 10.69
N LYS A 373 4.11 17.38 10.26
CA LYS A 373 2.99 17.98 11.00
C LYS A 373 3.26 19.45 11.41
N LEU A 374 3.79 20.25 10.47
CA LEU A 374 4.13 21.65 10.70
C LEU A 374 2.91 22.50 11.08
N ARG A 375 3.11 23.37 12.06
CA ARG A 375 2.23 24.50 12.36
C ARG A 375 2.85 25.78 11.79
N ILE A 376 2.23 26.30 10.74
CA ILE A 376 2.70 27.47 10.00
C ILE A 376 1.81 28.67 10.33
N LEU A 377 2.44 29.80 10.64
CA LEU A 377 1.78 31.11 10.76
C LEU A 377 2.28 32.04 9.64
N GLN A 378 1.38 32.53 8.82
CA GLN A 378 1.66 33.57 7.84
C GLN A 378 1.19 34.94 8.36
N VAL A 379 2.10 35.91 8.38
CA VAL A 379 1.81 37.31 8.73
C VAL A 379 1.71 38.13 7.44
N GLY A 380 0.51 38.65 7.19
CA GLY A 380 0.13 39.42 6.01
C GLY A 380 -0.64 38.61 4.97
N THR A 381 -1.54 39.30 4.25
CA THR A 381 -2.48 38.72 3.28
C THR A 381 -2.08 38.95 1.82
N SER A 382 -0.82 38.66 1.46
CA SER A 382 -0.29 39.08 0.14
C SER A 382 -0.57 38.14 -1.04
N SER A 383 -0.81 36.83 -0.82
CA SER A 383 -1.02 35.87 -1.92
C SER A 383 -1.75 34.60 -1.48
N ALA A 384 -3.00 34.42 -1.94
CA ALA A 384 -3.74 33.17 -1.79
C ALA A 384 -3.06 32.00 -2.52
N ASP A 385 -2.47 32.27 -3.70
CA ASP A 385 -1.70 31.29 -4.48
C ASP A 385 -0.54 30.69 -3.68
N LEU A 386 0.18 31.48 -2.87
CA LEU A 386 1.25 30.96 -2.01
C LEU A 386 0.70 30.00 -0.95
N VAL A 387 -0.41 30.37 -0.29
CA VAL A 387 -1.05 29.50 0.71
C VAL A 387 -1.48 28.19 0.06
N GLN A 388 -2.16 28.26 -1.09
CA GLN A 388 -2.58 27.09 -1.85
C GLN A 388 -1.39 26.22 -2.27
N ALA A 389 -0.30 26.83 -2.74
CA ALA A 389 0.93 26.11 -3.12
C ALA A 389 1.55 25.37 -1.93
N VAL A 390 1.65 26.01 -0.76
CA VAL A 390 2.22 25.40 0.44
C VAL A 390 1.32 24.27 0.94
N CYS A 391 0.00 24.47 0.99
CA CYS A 391 -0.94 23.42 1.39
C CYS A 391 -0.93 22.22 0.43
N GLN A 392 -0.84 22.45 -0.89
CA GLN A 392 -0.75 21.37 -1.89
C GLN A 392 0.60 20.64 -1.87
N GLU A 393 1.69 21.29 -1.49
CA GLU A 393 3.01 20.66 -1.42
C GLU A 393 3.17 19.82 -0.14
N LEU A 394 2.63 20.30 0.99
CA LEU A 394 2.74 19.63 2.28
C LEU A 394 1.66 18.55 2.47
N GLU A 395 0.45 18.77 1.96
CA GLU A 395 -0.71 17.89 2.14
C GLU A 395 -0.88 17.48 3.62
N HIS A 396 -0.68 16.21 3.97
CA HIS A 396 -0.83 15.67 5.33
C HIS A 396 0.35 15.97 6.27
N THR A 397 1.46 16.52 5.77
CA THR A 397 2.57 16.97 6.63
C THR A 397 2.32 18.37 7.21
N LEU A 398 1.23 19.03 6.82
CA LEU A 398 0.75 20.28 7.39
C LEU A 398 -0.29 19.98 8.46
N LYS A 399 -0.02 20.39 9.71
CA LYS A 399 -0.99 20.26 10.81
C LYS A 399 -1.92 21.47 10.89
N LEU A 400 -1.36 22.66 10.68
CA LEU A 400 -2.08 23.92 10.75
C LEU A 400 -1.41 24.93 9.84
N TYR A 401 -2.22 25.61 9.01
CA TYR A 401 -1.82 26.85 8.36
C TYR A 401 -2.73 27.96 8.84
N MET A 402 -2.15 28.97 9.51
CA MET A 402 -2.89 30.11 10.01
C MET A 402 -2.41 31.38 9.32
N VAL A 403 -3.34 32.19 8.80
CA VAL A 403 -3.03 33.50 8.23
C VAL A 403 -3.56 34.59 9.15
N VAL A 404 -2.71 35.57 9.44
CA VAL A 404 -3.06 36.73 10.26
C VAL A 404 -2.72 38.05 9.58
N ASP A 405 -3.54 39.07 9.85
CA ASP A 405 -3.35 40.44 9.41
C ASP A 405 -3.96 41.41 10.44
N ALA A 406 -3.47 42.64 10.49
CA ALA A 406 -4.05 43.68 11.35
C ALA A 406 -5.41 44.18 10.82
N SER A 407 -5.71 43.96 9.53
CA SER A 407 -6.94 44.40 8.88
C SER A 407 -7.96 43.27 8.72
N ASN A 408 -9.09 43.40 9.43
CA ASN A 408 -10.23 42.49 9.26
C ASN A 408 -10.74 42.45 7.80
N ARG A 409 -10.64 43.56 7.07
CA ARG A 409 -11.02 43.63 5.65
C ARG A 409 -10.09 42.79 4.77
N ALA A 410 -8.80 42.78 5.07
CA ALA A 410 -7.81 42.04 4.29
C ALA A 410 -7.96 40.53 4.50
N ILE A 411 -8.18 40.10 5.75
CA ILE A 411 -8.53 38.71 6.09
C ILE A 411 -9.80 38.26 5.37
N GLY A 412 -10.91 39.00 5.50
CA GLY A 412 -12.17 38.64 4.83
C GLY A 412 -12.05 38.58 3.31
N GLY A 413 -11.15 39.39 2.71
CA GLY A 413 -10.85 39.34 1.28
C GLY A 413 -10.13 38.05 0.87
N MET A 414 -9.14 37.60 1.66
CA MET A 414 -8.39 36.38 1.35
C MET A 414 -9.19 35.11 1.65
N GLU A 415 -9.96 35.10 2.74
CA GLU A 415 -10.87 33.99 3.08
C GLU A 415 -11.92 33.79 1.97
N ALA A 416 -12.48 34.88 1.43
CA ALA A 416 -13.40 34.82 0.29
C ALA A 416 -12.74 34.27 -1.00
N GLN A 417 -11.47 34.58 -1.24
CA GLN A 417 -10.70 34.02 -2.38
C GLN A 417 -10.43 32.52 -2.23
N MET A 418 -10.29 32.04 -0.99
CA MET A 418 -9.96 30.64 -0.68
C MET A 418 -11.18 29.75 -0.39
N SER A 419 -12.38 30.33 -0.29
CA SER A 419 -13.61 29.61 0.08
C SER A 419 -14.01 28.49 -0.89
N SER A 420 -13.48 28.46 -2.11
CA SER A 420 -13.69 27.37 -3.08
C SER A 420 -12.82 26.14 -2.86
N ASP A 421 -11.76 26.28 -2.06
CA ASP A 421 -10.73 25.26 -1.89
C ASP A 421 -10.98 24.56 -0.55
N GLN A 422 -11.16 23.23 -0.55
CA GLN A 422 -11.36 22.42 0.67
C GLN A 422 -10.05 22.28 1.49
N LEU A 423 -9.37 23.40 1.77
CA LEU A 423 -8.11 23.46 2.50
C LEU A 423 -8.34 23.81 3.97
N SER A 424 -7.61 23.14 4.87
CA SER A 424 -7.64 23.44 6.30
C SER A 424 -6.75 24.65 6.61
N VAL A 425 -7.25 25.85 6.31
CA VAL A 425 -6.59 27.14 6.61
C VAL A 425 -7.42 27.90 7.62
N GLN A 426 -6.77 28.40 8.67
CA GLN A 426 -7.40 29.25 9.69
C GLN A 426 -7.03 30.71 9.46
N PHE A 427 -7.98 31.61 9.71
CA PHE A 427 -7.78 33.04 9.54
C PHE A 427 -8.03 33.77 10.86
N GLY A 428 -7.21 34.77 11.16
CA GLY A 428 -7.33 35.56 12.40
C GLY A 428 -6.91 37.01 12.21
N VAL A 429 -7.49 37.90 13.00
CA VAL A 429 -7.04 39.30 13.07
C VAL A 429 -6.03 39.42 14.22
N PHE A 430 -4.80 39.78 13.92
CA PHE A 430 -3.72 39.90 14.90
C PHE A 430 -2.68 40.93 14.42
N ASP A 431 -2.40 41.94 15.23
CA ASP A 431 -1.43 42.98 14.91
C ASP A 431 -0.10 42.71 15.65
N VAL A 432 0.82 42.07 14.93
CA VAL A 432 2.17 41.73 15.42
C VAL A 432 2.96 42.96 15.89
N GLU A 433 2.61 44.18 15.46
CA GLU A 433 3.30 45.41 15.86
C GLU A 433 2.67 46.12 17.06
N ARG A 434 1.38 45.95 17.33
CA ARG A 434 0.66 46.76 18.34
C ARG A 434 0.22 45.98 19.57
N ASP A 435 0.06 44.67 19.47
CA ASP A 435 -0.42 43.83 20.59
C ASP A 435 0.67 43.52 21.64
N ILE A 436 1.70 44.38 21.71
CA ILE A 436 2.87 44.34 22.61
C ILE A 436 2.50 44.30 24.11
N GLY A 437 1.29 44.73 24.49
CA GLY A 437 0.89 44.94 25.89
C GLY A 437 0.16 43.80 26.60
N ALA A 438 -0.19 42.70 25.93
CA ALA A 438 -0.98 41.60 26.54
C ALA A 438 -0.12 40.43 27.08
N LEU A 439 1.21 40.55 27.03
CA LEU A 439 2.15 39.51 27.49
C LEU A 439 2.54 39.63 28.98
N ASP A 440 1.99 40.61 29.70
CA ASP A 440 2.06 40.71 31.17
C ASP A 440 0.79 40.11 31.81
N GLU A 441 0.95 38.88 32.30
CA GLU A 441 0.23 38.10 33.33
C GLU A 441 -1.31 38.11 33.54
N THR A 442 -2.18 38.86 32.84
CA THR A 442 -3.64 38.82 33.17
C THR A 442 -4.66 38.96 32.03
N VAL A 443 -4.30 38.65 30.77
CA VAL A 443 -5.28 38.62 29.66
C VAL A 443 -5.34 37.22 29.05
N ASP A 444 -6.53 36.60 29.03
CA ASP A 444 -6.79 35.34 28.33
C ASP A 444 -6.50 35.50 26.83
N LEU A 445 -5.30 35.12 26.41
CA LEU A 445 -4.89 35.08 25.00
C LEU A 445 -5.56 33.88 24.32
N THR A 446 -6.80 34.06 23.88
CA THR A 446 -7.39 33.18 22.86
C THR A 446 -7.27 33.91 21.51
N PRO A 447 -6.57 33.38 20.48
CA PRO A 447 -6.21 31.97 20.21
C PRO A 447 -4.70 31.62 20.11
N PHE A 448 -3.76 32.49 20.49
CA PHE A 448 -2.32 32.29 20.23
C PHE A 448 -1.51 31.88 21.48
N ASP A 449 -1.25 30.58 21.63
CA ASP A 449 -0.30 30.08 22.63
C ASP A 449 1.14 30.50 22.30
N LEU A 450 1.91 30.91 23.31
CA LEU A 450 3.36 31.10 23.19
C LEU A 450 4.08 29.82 22.76
N ASN A 451 5.13 29.96 21.94
CA ASN A 451 5.93 28.84 21.41
C ASN A 451 5.05 27.75 20.77
N SER A 452 4.10 28.12 19.93
CA SER A 452 3.14 27.20 19.32
C SER A 452 3.43 26.89 17.85
N PHE A 453 4.15 27.76 17.15
CA PHE A 453 4.44 27.61 15.71
C PHE A 453 5.85 27.09 15.43
N ASP A 454 5.93 26.27 14.38
CA ASP A 454 7.17 25.65 13.90
C ASP A 454 7.85 26.52 12.83
N LEU A 455 7.04 27.21 12.01
CA LEU A 455 7.48 28.12 10.96
C LEU A 455 6.60 29.37 10.93
N VAL A 456 7.21 30.54 10.90
CA VAL A 456 6.53 31.81 10.62
C VAL A 456 6.99 32.38 9.28
N ILE A 457 6.02 32.77 8.43
CA ILE A 457 6.25 33.40 7.12
C ILE A 457 5.80 34.84 7.20
N ILE A 458 6.70 35.79 6.95
CA ILE A 458 6.42 37.23 6.97
C ILE A 458 6.56 37.78 5.55
N LEU A 459 5.44 38.22 4.98
CA LEU A 459 5.37 38.73 3.61
C LEU A 459 5.31 40.27 3.55
N GLN A 460 5.08 40.93 4.68
CA GLN A 460 4.99 42.38 4.80
C GLN A 460 6.23 42.98 5.46
N THR A 461 6.53 44.25 5.14
CA THR A 461 7.60 45.00 5.82
C THR A 461 7.06 45.64 7.10
N PHE A 462 7.68 45.34 8.24
CA PHE A 462 7.35 45.99 9.51
C PHE A 462 7.72 47.48 9.50
N LYS A 463 6.83 48.32 10.03
CA LYS A 463 7.09 49.73 10.36
C LYS A 463 8.05 49.83 11.55
N GLU A 464 7.89 48.98 12.57
CA GLU A 464 8.80 48.85 13.71
C GLU A 464 9.48 47.47 13.73
N LYS A 465 10.56 47.33 12.96
CA LYS A 465 11.22 46.04 12.69
C LYS A 465 11.60 45.24 13.95
N VAL A 466 12.11 45.88 15.00
CA VAL A 466 12.58 45.17 16.20
C VAL A 466 11.41 44.66 17.06
N ALA A 467 10.37 45.46 17.23
CA ALA A 467 9.22 45.11 18.07
C ALA A 467 8.43 43.95 17.46
N GLY A 468 8.11 44.03 16.17
CA GLY A 468 7.41 42.95 15.46
C GLY A 468 8.19 41.63 15.43
N LEU A 469 9.53 41.69 15.29
CA LEU A 469 10.37 40.49 15.35
C LEU A 469 10.46 39.87 16.76
N ARG A 470 10.37 40.67 17.84
CA ARG A 470 10.30 40.14 19.22
C ARG A 470 9.00 39.39 19.49
N VAL A 471 7.86 39.94 19.05
CA VAL A 471 6.56 39.25 19.13
C VAL A 471 6.58 37.98 18.28
N THR A 472 7.13 38.06 17.07
CA THR A 472 7.33 36.88 16.22
C THR A 472 8.15 35.82 16.95
N ARG A 473 9.24 36.20 17.62
CA ARG A 473 10.07 35.26 18.39
C ARG A 473 9.31 34.57 19.51
N SER A 474 8.38 35.23 20.21
CA SER A 474 7.63 34.63 21.31
C SER A 474 6.58 33.60 20.85
N LEU A 475 6.13 33.70 19.60
CA LEU A 475 5.20 32.76 18.97
C LEU A 475 5.92 31.51 18.40
N VAL A 476 7.16 31.67 17.94
CA VAL A 476 7.97 30.59 17.35
C VAL A 476 8.63 29.75 18.44
N LYS A 477 8.48 28.42 18.37
CA LYS A 477 9.19 27.49 19.25
C LYS A 477 10.70 27.71 19.20
N PRO A 478 11.46 27.47 20.29
CA PRO A 478 12.91 27.31 20.15
C PRO A 478 13.22 26.24 19.10
N GLY A 479 14.08 26.55 18.13
CA GLY A 479 14.36 25.70 16.96
C GLY A 479 13.38 25.86 15.79
N GLY A 480 12.30 26.63 15.95
CA GLY A 480 11.40 26.99 14.85
C GLY A 480 12.05 27.98 13.87
N PHE A 481 11.44 28.14 12.70
CA PHE A 481 12.00 28.89 11.58
C PHE A 481 11.23 30.18 11.30
N LEU A 482 11.95 31.16 10.77
CA LEU A 482 11.43 32.43 10.26
C LEU A 482 11.82 32.57 8.78
N LEU A 483 10.82 32.67 7.91
CA LEU A 483 10.97 33.07 6.52
C LEU A 483 10.43 34.48 6.36
N MET A 484 11.27 35.43 5.94
CA MET A 484 10.84 36.81 5.73
C MET A 484 11.23 37.31 4.35
N MET A 485 10.35 38.10 3.73
CA MET A 485 10.68 38.88 2.54
C MET A 485 11.35 40.19 2.97
N GLY A 486 12.57 40.44 2.48
CA GLY A 486 13.25 41.72 2.60
C GLY A 486 12.61 42.75 1.66
N GLY A 487 12.36 43.96 2.17
CA GLY A 487 11.72 45.05 1.42
C GLY A 487 12.58 45.63 0.28
N GLU A 488 12.01 46.58 -0.47
CA GLU A 488 12.57 47.19 -1.69
C GLU A 488 13.98 47.82 -1.54
N ASP A 489 14.47 48.01 -0.31
CA ASP A 489 15.77 48.62 0.01
C ASP A 489 16.98 47.65 -0.06
N VAL A 490 16.78 46.41 -0.51
CA VAL A 490 17.86 45.42 -0.69
C VAL A 490 18.14 45.27 -2.19
N PRO A 491 18.96 46.15 -2.81
CA PRO A 491 19.32 46.01 -4.22
C PRO A 491 20.04 44.67 -4.46
N PRO A 492 20.08 44.15 -5.70
CA PRO A 492 20.78 42.90 -6.04
C PRO A 492 22.29 42.94 -5.72
N ASN A 493 22.85 44.13 -5.49
CA ASN A 493 24.20 44.39 -5.01
C ASN A 493 24.22 44.88 -3.55
N ALA A 494 23.27 44.46 -2.71
CA ALA A 494 23.21 44.88 -1.31
C ALA A 494 24.59 44.73 -0.68
N THR A 495 25.19 45.86 -0.33
CA THR A 495 26.49 45.91 0.33
C THR A 495 26.44 45.03 1.56
N ASN A 496 27.54 44.34 1.90
CA ASN A 496 27.65 43.49 3.12
C ASN A 496 26.98 44.15 4.36
N THR A 497 27.07 45.48 4.46
CA THR A 497 26.45 46.30 5.50
C THR A 497 24.93 46.19 5.66
N THR A 498 24.13 45.96 4.62
CA THR A 498 22.66 45.79 4.78
C THR A 498 22.32 44.39 5.29
N ARG A 499 23.03 43.36 4.82
CA ARG A 499 22.92 41.99 5.33
C ARG A 499 23.36 41.91 6.79
N GLU A 500 24.48 42.55 7.12
CA GLU A 500 25.02 42.64 8.49
C GLU A 500 23.99 43.30 9.42
N LYS A 501 23.40 44.44 9.04
CA LYS A 501 22.35 45.09 9.85
C LYS A 501 21.16 44.18 10.12
N ILE A 502 20.68 43.44 9.12
CA ILE A 502 19.56 42.51 9.29
C ILE A 502 19.97 41.32 10.18
N HIS A 503 21.19 40.81 9.97
CA HIS A 503 21.78 39.74 10.78
C HIS A 503 21.85 40.15 12.26
N ASP A 504 22.36 41.34 12.56
CA ASP A 504 22.49 41.89 13.92
C ASP A 504 21.12 42.10 14.58
N ILE A 505 20.14 42.64 13.83
CA ILE A 505 18.77 42.81 14.35
C ILE A 505 18.15 41.46 14.73
N LEU A 506 18.26 40.47 13.84
CA LEU A 506 17.72 39.13 14.09
C LEU A 506 18.39 38.45 15.30
N GLN A 507 19.71 38.61 15.45
CA GLN A 507 20.42 38.12 16.63
C GLN A 507 19.97 38.84 17.91
N SER A 508 19.78 40.17 17.87
CA SER A 508 19.37 40.96 19.03
C SER A 508 17.99 40.61 19.59
N VAL A 509 17.14 39.94 18.79
CA VAL A 509 15.79 39.52 19.18
C VAL A 509 15.66 38.00 19.35
N GLY A 510 16.78 37.26 19.37
CA GLY A 510 16.79 35.83 19.72
C GLY A 510 16.63 34.86 18.54
N PHE A 511 16.96 35.28 17.31
CA PHE A 511 17.14 34.38 16.16
C PHE A 511 18.63 34.21 15.82
N SER A 512 18.95 33.33 14.86
CA SER A 512 20.32 33.02 14.45
C SER A 512 20.99 34.07 13.59
N GLY A 513 20.25 35.08 13.13
CA GLY A 513 20.71 35.99 12.08
C GLY A 513 20.33 35.49 10.69
N VAL A 514 20.97 36.03 9.65
CA VAL A 514 20.74 35.61 8.25
C VAL A 514 21.45 34.28 7.96
N ASP A 515 20.75 33.16 8.11
CA ASP A 515 21.27 31.81 7.80
C ASP A 515 21.43 31.61 6.30
N SER A 516 20.42 32.04 5.54
CA SER A 516 20.41 31.97 4.08
C SER A 516 19.67 33.17 3.50
N MET A 517 20.09 33.60 2.33
CA MET A 517 19.46 34.69 1.60
C MET A 517 19.42 34.36 0.10
N ALA A 518 18.23 34.35 -0.50
CA ALA A 518 18.04 34.20 -1.94
C ALA A 518 17.46 35.49 -2.54
N LEU A 519 17.93 35.84 -3.74
CA LEU A 519 17.39 36.93 -4.54
C LEU A 519 16.40 36.36 -5.56
N SER A 520 15.27 37.02 -5.74
CA SER A 520 14.40 36.78 -6.91
C SER A 520 15.11 37.20 -8.21
N SER A 521 14.69 36.64 -9.35
CA SER A 521 15.30 36.87 -10.66
C SER A 521 15.32 38.36 -11.01
N ALA A 522 16.41 38.84 -11.63
CA ALA A 522 16.57 40.22 -12.09
C ALA A 522 15.54 40.66 -13.17
N SER A 523 14.73 39.73 -13.69
CA SER A 523 13.66 39.97 -14.66
C SER A 523 12.30 40.35 -14.05
N GLU A 524 12.13 40.26 -12.72
CA GLU A 524 10.91 40.69 -12.04
C GLU A 524 10.91 42.21 -11.83
N THR A 525 9.73 42.85 -11.89
CA THR A 525 9.58 44.31 -11.78
C THR A 525 9.99 44.86 -10.40
N HIS A 526 9.96 44.03 -9.35
CA HIS A 526 10.42 44.36 -8.00
C HIS A 526 11.18 43.15 -7.39
N PRO A 527 12.54 43.14 -7.43
CA PRO A 527 13.30 42.03 -6.87
C PRO A 527 13.19 42.01 -5.34
N SER A 528 12.57 40.96 -4.79
CA SER A 528 12.52 40.66 -3.36
C SER A 528 13.65 39.71 -2.95
N SER A 529 14.21 39.89 -1.75
CA SER A 529 15.12 38.93 -1.12
C SER A 529 14.38 38.07 -0.10
N ILE A 530 14.65 36.77 -0.03
CA ILE A 530 14.11 35.88 1.01
C ILE A 530 15.20 35.56 2.00
N ILE A 531 14.91 35.80 3.27
CA ILE A 531 15.81 35.55 4.39
C ILE A 531 15.24 34.40 5.22
N LEU A 532 16.09 33.42 5.52
CA LEU A 532 15.81 32.37 6.49
C LEU A 532 16.59 32.66 7.79
N SER A 533 15.91 32.48 8.93
CA SER A 533 16.51 32.52 10.26
C SER A 533 15.89 31.46 11.16
N GLN A 534 16.61 30.98 12.18
CA GLN A 534 16.08 30.01 13.15
C GLN A 534 16.00 30.65 14.54
N ALA A 535 14.91 30.38 15.26
CA ALA A 535 14.71 30.83 16.63
C ALA A 535 15.67 30.12 17.58
N LEU A 536 16.47 30.88 18.34
CA LEU A 536 17.52 30.35 19.20
C LEU A 536 17.13 30.37 20.67
N ASP A 537 17.63 29.36 21.38
CA ASP A 537 17.94 29.38 22.80
C ASP A 537 19.37 28.81 22.97
N ASN A 538 19.89 28.75 24.20
CA ASN A 538 21.24 28.23 24.45
C ASN A 538 21.43 26.78 23.95
N ARG A 539 20.37 25.97 24.01
CA ARG A 539 20.40 24.54 23.65
C ARG A 539 20.36 24.35 22.13
N VAL A 540 19.47 25.05 21.44
CA VAL A 540 19.35 25.08 19.98
C VAL A 540 20.62 25.66 19.34
N GLY A 541 21.18 26.72 19.92
CA GLY A 541 22.46 27.29 19.48
C GLY A 541 23.57 26.23 19.46
N PHE A 542 23.70 25.47 20.55
CA PHE A 542 24.63 24.34 20.62
C PHE A 542 24.32 23.26 19.58
N LEU A 543 23.07 22.81 19.47
CA LEU A 543 22.69 21.75 18.53
C LEU A 543 22.95 22.11 17.06
N ARG A 544 22.84 23.39 16.69
CA ARG A 544 23.18 23.89 15.35
C ARG A 544 24.68 23.87 15.09
N ALA A 545 25.47 24.42 16.02
CA ALA A 545 26.91 24.55 15.88
C ALA A 545 27.64 24.05 17.15
N PRO A 546 27.72 22.71 17.36
CA PRO A 546 28.20 22.14 18.62
C PRO A 546 29.65 22.46 18.93
N LEU A 547 30.48 22.62 17.90
CA LEU A 547 31.91 22.94 18.04
C LEU A 547 32.19 24.42 18.31
N ASN A 548 31.23 25.30 18.04
CA ASN A 548 31.38 26.76 18.18
C ASN A 548 30.61 27.32 19.38
N SER A 549 29.96 26.46 20.17
CA SER A 549 29.06 26.85 21.25
C SER A 549 29.45 26.15 22.55
N THR A 550 29.19 26.78 23.69
CA THR A 550 29.40 26.16 24.99
C THR A 550 28.41 25.01 25.19
N PRO A 551 28.86 23.80 25.57
CA PRO A 551 27.97 22.67 25.79
C PRO A 551 27.00 22.95 26.94
N PRO A 552 25.68 22.84 26.72
CA PRO A 552 24.66 23.06 27.75
C PRO A 552 24.45 21.84 28.66
N ILE A 553 25.19 20.76 28.42
CA ILE A 553 25.11 19.47 29.12
C ILE A 553 26.51 19.03 29.57
N SER A 554 26.59 18.29 30.67
CA SER A 554 27.86 17.71 31.16
C SER A 554 28.18 16.45 30.36
N THR A 555 29.33 16.42 29.68
CA THR A 555 29.87 15.25 28.95
C THR A 555 30.96 14.57 29.79
N SER A 556 30.66 14.33 31.07
CA SER A 556 31.63 13.85 32.07
C SER A 556 31.82 12.34 32.08
N GLY A 557 30.96 11.57 31.41
CA GLY A 557 31.08 10.11 31.36
C GLY A 557 31.98 9.63 30.23
N LYS A 558 32.02 8.30 30.10
CA LYS A 558 32.97 7.64 29.20
C LYS A 558 32.42 7.55 27.78
N LEU A 559 33.20 8.01 26.81
CA LEU A 559 33.00 7.75 25.38
C LEU A 559 33.83 6.54 24.96
N LEU A 560 33.17 5.52 24.44
CA LEU A 560 33.86 4.37 23.83
C LEU A 560 33.91 4.55 22.31
N VAL A 561 35.10 4.53 21.74
CA VAL A 561 35.32 4.47 20.29
C VAL A 561 35.71 3.04 19.93
N LEU A 562 34.94 2.42 19.04
CA LEU A 562 35.16 1.04 18.60
C LEU A 562 35.61 1.03 17.13
N GLY A 563 36.79 0.48 16.86
CA GLY A 563 37.45 0.47 15.55
C GLY A 563 38.91 0.90 15.63
N GLY A 564 39.58 0.98 14.49
CA GLY A 564 41.01 1.26 14.37
C GLY A 564 41.86 0.04 14.03
N SER A 565 41.28 -1.00 13.42
CA SER A 565 42.04 -2.15 12.91
C SER A 565 42.90 -1.80 11.69
N SER A 566 42.59 -0.70 10.99
CA SER A 566 43.35 -0.18 9.87
C SER A 566 44.04 1.17 10.19
N GLN A 567 45.20 1.42 9.58
CA GLN A 567 45.96 2.67 9.82
C GLN A 567 45.18 3.93 9.41
N VAL A 568 44.30 3.82 8.41
CA VAL A 568 43.41 4.92 7.97
C VAL A 568 42.45 5.30 9.10
N ILE A 569 41.79 4.31 9.70
CA ILE A 569 40.83 4.55 10.78
C ILE A 569 41.53 4.95 12.08
N VAL A 570 42.73 4.43 12.37
CA VAL A 570 43.55 4.95 13.50
C VAL A 570 43.83 6.45 13.35
N ASN A 571 44.16 6.91 12.15
CA ASN A 571 44.40 8.33 11.90
C ASN A 571 43.10 9.15 12.02
N PHE A 572 41.99 8.61 11.52
CA PHE A 572 40.67 9.21 11.63
C PHE A 572 40.23 9.35 13.09
N ILE A 573 40.41 8.31 13.92
CA ILE A 573 40.14 8.33 15.36
C ILE A 573 41.00 9.39 16.05
N LYS A 574 42.30 9.47 15.75
CA LYS A 574 43.18 10.49 16.32
C LYS A 574 42.71 11.91 15.97
N ALA A 575 42.26 12.13 14.72
CA ALA A 575 41.74 13.41 14.28
C ALA A 575 40.43 13.78 15.00
N ILE A 576 39.56 12.80 15.27
CA ILE A 576 38.35 12.98 16.08
C ILE A 576 38.73 13.32 17.52
N GLN A 577 39.58 12.52 18.16
CA GLN A 577 39.99 12.70 19.56
C GLN A 577 40.65 14.05 19.81
N ALA A 578 41.54 14.48 18.91
CA ALA A 578 42.27 15.74 19.04
C ALA A 578 41.35 16.97 19.10
N LYS A 579 40.17 16.91 18.47
CA LYS A 579 39.18 17.99 18.51
C LYS A 579 38.14 17.79 19.60
N LEU A 580 37.76 16.55 19.86
CA LEU A 580 36.70 16.23 20.81
C LEU A 580 37.13 16.52 22.26
N ILE A 581 38.42 16.43 22.59
CA ILE A 581 38.94 16.72 23.94
C ILE A 581 38.71 18.16 24.39
N CYS A 582 38.41 19.09 23.48
CA CYS A 582 38.07 20.48 23.81
C CYS A 582 36.61 20.66 24.24
N VAL A 583 35.75 19.67 24.00
CA VAL A 583 34.28 19.74 24.21
C VAL A 583 33.76 18.55 25.04
N TRP A 584 34.55 17.48 25.17
CA TRP A 584 34.23 16.29 25.95
C TRP A 584 35.10 16.23 27.21
N ASP A 585 34.49 16.39 28.37
CA ASP A 585 35.20 16.49 29.67
C ASP A 585 35.57 15.11 30.25
N GLY A 586 34.88 14.03 29.83
CA GLY A 586 35.08 12.68 30.33
C GLY A 586 36.17 11.86 29.62
N GLU A 587 36.25 10.57 29.95
CA GLU A 587 37.26 9.65 29.38
C GLU A 587 36.89 9.20 27.96
N ILE A 588 37.86 9.20 27.04
CA ILE A 588 37.71 8.66 25.68
C ILE A 588 38.55 7.39 25.56
N ASN A 589 37.90 6.23 25.52
CA ASN A 589 38.57 4.93 25.41
C ASN A 589 38.41 4.37 24.00
N VAL A 590 39.45 3.70 23.50
CA VAL A 590 39.44 3.08 22.17
C VAL A 590 39.59 1.57 22.31
N VAL A 591 38.72 0.82 21.65
CA VAL A 591 38.82 -0.64 21.48
C VAL A 591 38.93 -0.94 19.99
N GLU A 592 39.94 -1.71 19.61
CA GLU A 592 40.35 -1.88 18.20
C GLU A 592 39.30 -2.58 17.32
N SER A 593 38.56 -3.55 17.86
CA SER A 593 37.57 -4.34 17.11
C SER A 593 36.46 -4.90 18.01
N LEU A 594 35.36 -5.36 17.40
CA LEU A 594 34.27 -6.07 18.10
C LEU A 594 34.75 -7.31 18.86
N SER A 595 35.71 -8.06 18.31
CA SER A 595 36.27 -9.25 18.96
C SER A 595 37.10 -8.93 20.21
N ASN A 596 37.59 -7.70 20.35
CA ASN A 596 38.33 -7.27 21.55
C ASN A 596 37.42 -6.69 22.64
N LEU A 597 36.16 -6.43 22.33
CA LEU A 597 35.20 -5.80 23.25
C LEU A 597 34.84 -6.73 24.41
N LYS A 598 35.01 -6.25 25.64
CA LYS A 598 34.65 -6.97 26.87
C LYS A 598 33.59 -6.21 27.65
N ASN A 599 32.86 -6.92 28.52
CA ASN A 599 31.82 -6.32 29.38
C ASN A 599 32.30 -5.08 30.16
N GLN A 600 33.51 -5.16 30.73
CA GLN A 600 34.15 -4.06 31.49
C GLN A 600 34.39 -2.79 30.66
N ASP A 601 34.51 -2.92 29.33
CA ASP A 601 34.78 -1.78 28.46
C ASP A 601 33.53 -0.90 28.29
N LEU A 602 32.35 -1.45 28.57
CA LEU A 602 31.04 -0.79 28.46
C LEU A 602 30.53 -0.24 29.80
N ASP A 603 31.25 -0.46 30.90
CA ASP A 603 30.86 0.06 32.20
C ASP A 603 30.91 1.61 32.22
N LYS A 604 29.79 2.23 32.63
CA LYS A 604 29.61 3.69 32.71
C LYS A 604 29.84 4.44 31.39
N VAL A 605 29.63 3.78 30.26
CA VAL A 605 29.70 4.40 28.94
C VAL A 605 28.44 5.22 28.68
N GLU A 606 28.62 6.51 28.34
CA GLU A 606 27.53 7.42 27.96
C GLU A 606 27.18 7.31 26.47
N LEU A 607 28.18 7.06 25.62
CA LEU A 607 28.02 6.93 24.18
C LEU A 607 29.05 5.94 23.63
N VAL A 608 28.64 5.12 22.66
CA VAL A 608 29.55 4.37 21.79
C VAL A 608 29.58 4.99 20.39
N LEU A 609 30.78 5.30 19.89
CA LEU A 609 31.05 5.57 18.48
C LEU A 609 31.58 4.28 17.84
N SER A 610 30.77 3.64 16.99
CA SER A 610 31.19 2.46 16.24
C SER A 610 31.66 2.86 14.85
N LEU A 611 32.97 2.68 14.60
CA LEU A 611 33.64 2.85 13.31
C LEU A 611 34.01 1.51 12.67
N THR A 612 33.49 0.40 13.19
CA THR A 612 33.89 -0.97 12.82
C THR A 612 33.67 -1.25 11.33
N GLU A 613 32.58 -0.74 10.75
CA GLU A 613 32.27 -0.90 9.32
C GLU A 613 33.22 -0.12 8.40
N LEU A 614 33.96 0.86 8.94
CA LEU A 614 34.96 1.60 8.17
C LEU A 614 36.28 0.83 8.05
N ASP A 615 36.60 -0.03 9.02
CA ASP A 615 37.75 -0.93 8.95
C ASP A 615 37.48 -2.09 8.00
N GLN A 616 36.35 -2.77 8.21
CA GLN A 616 35.89 -3.88 7.38
C GLN A 616 34.38 -4.04 7.56
N SER A 617 33.68 -4.55 6.54
CA SER A 617 32.26 -4.79 6.72
C SER A 617 32.01 -5.94 7.70
N VAL A 618 31.23 -5.66 8.75
CA VAL A 618 30.97 -6.59 9.86
C VAL A 618 30.18 -7.80 9.36
N LEU A 619 29.12 -7.60 8.59
CA LEU A 619 28.30 -8.70 8.07
C LEU A 619 28.98 -9.50 6.96
N GLU A 620 29.92 -8.90 6.23
CA GLU A 620 30.71 -9.60 5.20
C GLU A 620 31.71 -10.58 5.83
N ASN A 621 32.36 -10.17 6.93
CA ASN A 621 33.45 -10.90 7.58
C ASN A 621 33.06 -11.41 8.98
N LEU A 622 31.81 -11.79 9.17
CA LEU A 622 31.27 -12.14 10.49
C LEU A 622 31.82 -13.48 11.00
N SER A 623 32.56 -13.45 12.10
CA SER A 623 32.94 -14.59 12.93
C SER A 623 32.06 -14.73 14.18
N ALA A 624 32.11 -15.87 14.86
CA ALA A 624 31.39 -16.06 16.13
C ALA A 624 31.81 -15.04 17.21
N GLU A 625 33.09 -14.67 17.26
CA GLU A 625 33.63 -13.68 18.21
C GLU A 625 33.15 -12.27 17.89
N THR A 626 33.19 -11.88 16.60
CA THR A 626 32.68 -10.56 16.18
C THR A 626 31.16 -10.44 16.35
N PHE A 627 30.41 -11.54 16.16
CA PHE A 627 28.99 -11.61 16.44
C PHE A 627 28.69 -11.44 17.93
N GLN A 628 29.44 -12.12 18.80
CA GLN A 628 29.32 -11.95 20.25
C GLN A 628 29.65 -10.51 20.68
N GLY A 629 30.67 -9.89 20.07
CA GLY A 629 30.99 -8.48 20.28
C GLY A 629 29.87 -7.54 19.84
N LEU A 630 29.22 -7.82 18.71
CA LEU A 630 28.07 -7.04 18.22
C LEU A 630 26.86 -7.15 19.17
N HIS A 631 26.55 -8.37 19.63
CA HIS A 631 25.54 -8.61 20.65
C HIS A 631 25.83 -7.81 21.91
N LEU A 632 27.05 -7.96 22.43
CA LEU A 632 27.48 -7.29 23.65
C LEU A 632 27.37 -5.76 23.53
N LEU A 633 27.81 -5.20 22.39
CA LEU A 633 27.73 -3.78 22.10
C LEU A 633 26.28 -3.28 22.18
N LEU A 634 25.37 -3.89 21.43
CA LEU A 634 24.00 -3.40 21.30
C LEU A 634 23.15 -3.69 22.56
N GLU A 635 23.37 -4.82 23.22
CA GLU A 635 22.64 -5.16 24.45
C GLU A 635 23.00 -4.29 25.65
N ARG A 636 24.27 -3.84 25.75
CA ARG A 636 24.75 -3.09 26.93
C ARG A 636 24.79 -1.58 26.75
N SER A 637 24.69 -1.07 25.52
CA SER A 637 24.79 0.36 25.24
C SER A 637 23.41 0.99 25.08
N GLU A 638 23.19 2.11 25.76
CA GLU A 638 21.95 2.90 25.63
C GLU A 638 21.98 3.82 24.40
N LEU A 639 23.16 4.33 24.06
CA LEU A 639 23.37 5.31 23.00
C LEU A 639 24.53 4.89 22.10
N VAL A 640 24.25 4.69 20.80
CA VAL A 640 25.25 4.26 19.81
C VAL A 640 25.15 5.14 18.55
N LEU A 641 26.27 5.76 18.16
CA LEU A 641 26.44 6.31 16.82
C LEU A 641 27.19 5.27 15.97
N TYR A 642 26.48 4.69 15.01
CA TYR A 642 26.98 3.62 14.17
C TYR A 642 27.31 4.15 12.77
N VAL A 643 28.59 4.16 12.40
CA VAL A 643 29.08 4.80 11.17
C VAL A 643 29.32 3.74 10.09
N THR A 644 28.74 3.95 8.92
CA THR A 644 28.92 3.10 7.73
C THR A 644 29.55 3.91 6.59
N HIS A 645 30.02 3.24 5.54
CA HIS A 645 30.57 3.90 4.34
C HIS A 645 29.98 3.37 3.04
N GLY A 646 29.32 4.26 2.29
CA GLY A 646 28.75 3.94 0.99
C GLY A 646 27.73 2.81 1.02
N ALA A 647 26.97 2.66 2.10
CA ALA A 647 25.98 1.57 2.26
C ALA A 647 24.99 1.53 1.10
N ARG A 648 24.67 2.70 0.55
CA ARG A 648 23.62 2.89 -0.45
C ARG A 648 24.10 2.87 -1.90
N SER A 649 25.40 2.76 -2.14
CA SER A 649 25.96 2.84 -3.50
C SER A 649 27.13 1.90 -3.76
N LYS A 650 27.94 1.61 -2.73
CA LYS A 650 29.19 0.87 -2.85
C LYS A 650 29.11 -0.49 -2.16
N ASN A 651 28.74 -0.53 -0.88
CA ASN A 651 28.79 -1.75 -0.07
C ASN A 651 27.40 -2.24 0.37
N PRO A 652 26.86 -3.31 -0.26
CA PRO A 652 25.60 -3.92 0.12
C PRO A 652 25.57 -4.48 1.55
N HIS A 653 26.71 -4.91 2.11
CA HIS A 653 26.77 -5.45 3.47
C HIS A 653 26.47 -4.38 4.52
N HIS A 654 26.92 -3.14 4.31
CA HIS A 654 26.53 -2.01 5.17
C HIS A 654 25.03 -1.71 5.09
N SER A 655 24.40 -1.86 3.90
CA SER A 655 22.93 -1.82 3.82
C SER A 655 22.30 -2.95 4.65
N GLY A 656 22.88 -4.15 4.63
CA GLY A 656 22.47 -5.24 5.52
C GLY A 656 22.53 -4.83 7.00
N THR A 657 23.62 -4.18 7.43
CA THR A 657 23.75 -3.70 8.82
C THR A 657 22.67 -2.68 9.18
N ILE A 658 22.33 -1.76 8.26
CA ILE A 658 21.20 -0.83 8.47
C ILE A 658 19.89 -1.60 8.72
N GLY A 659 19.63 -2.66 7.95
CA GLY A 659 18.44 -3.50 8.14
C GLY A 659 18.42 -4.21 9.50
N LEU A 660 19.57 -4.73 9.94
CA LEU A 660 19.75 -5.33 11.27
C LEU A 660 19.43 -4.33 12.38
N LEU A 661 20.02 -3.13 12.29
CA LEU A 661 19.89 -2.10 13.33
C LEU A 661 18.49 -1.49 13.38
N ARG A 662 17.76 -1.40 12.26
CA ARG A 662 16.34 -1.03 12.27
C ARG A 662 15.50 -1.99 13.10
N ALA A 663 15.67 -3.30 12.88
CA ALA A 663 14.96 -4.31 13.63
C ALA A 663 15.36 -4.30 15.12
N PHE A 664 16.65 -4.16 15.42
CA PHE A 664 17.12 -4.00 16.80
C PHE A 664 16.48 -2.79 17.50
N GLN A 665 16.44 -1.63 16.82
CA GLN A 665 15.84 -0.40 17.35
C GLN A 665 14.33 -0.52 17.57
N ALA A 666 13.62 -1.28 16.74
CA ALA A 666 12.21 -1.57 16.92
C ALA A 666 11.93 -2.53 18.08
N GLU A 667 12.86 -3.45 18.36
CA GLU A 667 12.79 -4.33 19.53
C GLU A 667 13.11 -3.60 20.84
N ASN A 668 13.96 -2.57 20.80
CA ASN A 668 14.50 -1.87 21.96
C ASN A 668 14.24 -0.35 21.82
N PRO A 669 12.99 0.12 21.89
CA PRO A 669 12.63 1.53 21.67
C PRO A 669 13.22 2.51 22.72
N GLU A 670 13.62 2.01 23.88
CA GLU A 670 14.28 2.77 24.94
C GLU A 670 15.72 3.15 24.60
N LYS A 671 16.39 2.34 23.77
CA LYS A 671 17.75 2.59 23.30
C LYS A 671 17.74 3.50 22.09
N VAL A 672 18.87 4.13 21.82
CA VAL A 672 19.04 5.02 20.66
C VAL A 672 20.26 4.60 19.85
N VAL A 673 20.00 4.03 18.67
CA VAL A 673 21.02 3.74 17.66
C VAL A 673 20.82 4.71 16.49
N GLN A 674 21.76 5.64 16.32
CA GLN A 674 21.79 6.56 15.18
C GLN A 674 22.78 6.04 14.13
N LEU A 675 22.33 5.98 12.88
CA LEU A 675 23.14 5.59 11.73
C LEU A 675 23.68 6.81 10.98
N LEU A 676 24.96 6.77 10.62
CA LEU A 676 25.60 7.78 9.75
C LEU A 676 26.35 7.10 8.60
N ASP A 677 25.85 7.20 7.38
CA ASP A 677 26.49 6.68 6.16
C ASP A 677 27.37 7.75 5.51
N LEU A 678 28.67 7.51 5.43
CA LEU A 678 29.65 8.44 4.85
C LEU A 678 29.86 8.16 3.36
N ASP A 679 29.94 9.22 2.53
CA ASP A 679 30.31 9.11 1.11
C ASP A 679 31.83 8.87 0.90
N THR A 680 32.63 9.45 1.79
CA THR A 680 34.10 9.46 1.88
C THR A 680 34.52 9.38 3.36
N ILE A 681 35.66 8.77 3.65
CA ILE A 681 36.16 8.71 5.04
C ILE A 681 36.88 10.02 5.38
N ASP A 682 37.87 10.39 4.57
CA ASP A 682 38.66 11.60 4.76
C ASP A 682 37.79 12.86 4.60
N GLY A 683 37.94 13.81 5.54
CA GLY A 683 37.27 15.11 5.48
C GLY A 683 35.89 15.16 6.14
N ASN A 684 35.41 14.03 6.68
CA ASN A 684 34.13 13.94 7.39
C ASN A 684 34.29 13.86 8.93
N GLU A 685 35.50 14.05 9.47
CA GLU A 685 35.77 14.00 10.92
C GLU A 685 34.90 14.99 11.68
N PHE A 686 34.77 16.21 11.15
CA PHE A 686 33.95 17.26 11.75
C PHE A 686 32.47 16.87 11.83
N LEU A 687 31.92 16.27 10.77
CA LEU A 687 30.52 15.84 10.76
C LEU A 687 30.29 14.71 11.77
N VAL A 688 31.25 13.77 11.90
CA VAL A 688 31.16 12.71 12.92
C VAL A 688 31.17 13.31 14.32
N ILE A 689 32.09 14.24 14.60
CA ILE A 689 32.16 14.92 15.90
C ILE A 689 30.86 15.68 16.20
N GLU A 690 30.35 16.46 15.26
CA GLU A 690 29.12 17.20 15.49
C GLU A 690 27.91 16.26 15.65
N SER A 691 27.87 15.13 14.95
CA SER A 691 26.82 14.11 15.16
C SER A 691 26.88 13.50 16.55
N ILE A 692 28.08 13.19 17.07
CA ILE A 692 28.27 12.74 18.47
C ILE A 692 27.65 13.74 19.44
N LEU A 693 28.04 15.01 19.32
CA LEU A 693 27.59 16.06 20.23
C LEU A 693 26.09 16.32 20.12
N ARG A 694 25.53 16.31 18.90
CA ARG A 694 24.09 16.45 18.66
C ARG A 694 23.29 15.28 19.22
N LEU A 695 23.82 14.06 19.13
CA LEU A 695 23.15 12.87 19.61
C LEU A 695 23.04 12.87 21.14
N VAL A 696 24.16 13.08 21.83
CA VAL A 696 24.19 13.12 23.32
C VAL A 696 23.34 14.27 23.84
N ALA A 697 23.51 15.48 23.28
CA ALA A 697 22.70 16.63 23.67
C ALA A 697 21.22 16.44 23.34
N GLY A 698 20.90 15.88 22.17
CA GLY A 698 19.53 15.62 21.76
C GLY A 698 18.81 14.70 22.75
N VAL A 699 19.45 13.59 23.15
CA VAL A 699 18.87 12.64 24.11
C VAL A 699 18.72 13.27 25.49
N ALA A 700 19.75 13.96 25.99
CA ALA A 700 19.70 14.64 27.29
C ALA A 700 18.61 15.74 27.38
N MET A 701 18.13 16.21 26.23
CA MET A 701 17.16 17.30 26.12
C MET A 701 15.73 16.83 25.77
N ARG A 702 15.49 15.53 25.56
CA ARG A 702 14.24 15.01 24.99
C ARG A 702 13.00 15.30 25.85
N ASP A 703 13.14 15.25 27.17
CA ASP A 703 12.03 15.29 28.13
C ASP A 703 12.09 16.49 29.10
N ASP A 704 12.70 17.61 28.71
CA ASP A 704 12.84 18.79 29.57
C ASP A 704 11.57 19.64 29.73
N GLY A 705 10.43 19.16 29.21
CA GLY A 705 9.13 19.85 29.24
C GLY A 705 9.00 21.04 28.27
N THR A 706 10.05 21.38 27.52
CA THR A 706 10.00 22.49 26.57
C THR A 706 9.45 22.06 25.21
N LYS A 707 8.57 22.88 24.61
CA LYS A 707 8.04 22.67 23.24
C LYS A 707 9.10 23.03 22.18
N ARG A 708 10.27 22.38 22.17
CA ARG A 708 11.35 22.65 21.20
C ARG A 708 11.09 21.94 19.87
N LEU A 709 11.40 22.60 18.76
CA LEU A 709 11.42 21.98 17.44
C LEU A 709 12.82 21.41 17.16
N TRP A 710 13.07 20.19 17.65
CA TRP A 710 14.29 19.43 17.35
C TRP A 710 13.99 17.94 17.28
N SER A 711 14.58 17.26 16.29
CA SER A 711 14.42 15.82 16.06
C SER A 711 15.77 15.13 16.09
N ILE A 712 15.84 13.96 16.73
CA ILE A 712 16.98 13.05 16.66
C ILE A 712 16.71 12.11 15.49
N GLU A 713 17.39 12.35 14.37
CA GLU A 713 17.18 11.55 13.15
C GLU A 713 17.81 10.16 13.33
N PRO A 714 17.08 9.07 13.08
CA PRO A 714 17.61 7.72 13.24
C PRO A 714 18.67 7.37 12.18
N GLU A 715 18.55 7.96 10.99
CA GLU A 715 19.42 7.69 9.85
C GLU A 715 19.87 8.97 9.15
N LEU A 716 21.17 9.08 8.96
CA LEU A 716 21.84 10.19 8.28
C LEU A 716 22.73 9.64 7.16
N ALA A 717 22.85 10.38 6.08
CA ALA A 717 23.84 10.13 5.04
C ALA A 717 24.58 11.41 4.67
N VAL A 718 25.88 11.32 4.42
CA VAL A 718 26.70 12.44 3.94
C VAL A 718 26.81 12.35 2.42
N ARG A 719 26.60 13.48 1.73
CA ARG A 719 26.91 13.65 0.31
C ARG A 719 27.50 15.03 0.06
N GLY A 720 28.75 15.10 -0.36
CA GLY A 720 29.44 16.35 -0.63
C GLY A 720 29.46 17.26 0.60
N SER A 721 29.84 16.70 1.76
CA SER A 721 29.89 17.39 3.07
C SER A 721 28.54 17.92 3.59
N LYS A 722 27.42 17.47 3.01
CA LYS A 722 26.07 17.81 3.46
C LYS A 722 25.33 16.58 3.98
N LEU A 723 24.53 16.76 5.01
CA LEU A 723 23.66 15.74 5.57
C LEU A 723 22.38 15.59 4.74
N PHE A 724 21.94 14.35 4.61
CA PHE A 724 20.70 13.93 3.98
C PHE A 724 19.94 13.02 4.94
N ILE A 725 18.61 13.14 4.95
CA ILE A 725 17.72 12.34 5.80
C ILE A 725 16.69 11.59 4.95
N PRO A 726 16.35 10.34 5.32
CA PRO A 726 15.32 9.56 4.64
C PRO A 726 13.93 9.85 5.19
N ARG A 727 12.93 9.78 4.31
CA ARG A 727 11.52 9.58 4.66
C ARG A 727 10.91 8.54 3.73
N VAL A 728 10.05 7.68 4.26
CA VAL A 728 9.15 6.87 3.46
C VAL A 728 7.95 7.74 3.09
N ILE A 729 7.64 7.82 1.80
CA ILE A 729 6.55 8.62 1.26
C ILE A 729 5.67 7.82 0.30
N VAL A 730 4.42 8.26 0.11
CA VAL A 730 3.48 7.65 -0.83
C VAL A 730 3.97 7.80 -2.27
N ASP A 731 4.02 6.68 -3.00
CA ASP A 731 4.32 6.70 -4.44
C ASP A 731 3.03 6.94 -5.23
N LYS A 732 2.68 8.23 -5.38
CA LYS A 732 1.45 8.66 -6.08
C LYS A 732 1.35 8.10 -7.51
N GLU A 733 2.47 7.99 -8.22
CA GLU A 733 2.47 7.57 -9.62
C GLU A 733 2.02 6.10 -9.76
N ARG A 734 2.63 5.22 -8.96
CA ARG A 734 2.30 3.79 -8.93
C ARG A 734 0.91 3.54 -8.35
N ASN A 735 0.55 4.23 -7.26
CA ASN A 735 -0.78 4.10 -6.68
C ASN A 735 -1.88 4.60 -7.63
N ASN A 736 -1.66 5.67 -8.39
CA ASN A 736 -2.62 6.12 -9.39
C ASN A 736 -2.84 5.07 -10.49
N ARG A 737 -1.78 4.36 -10.91
CA ARG A 737 -1.92 3.24 -11.85
C ARG A 737 -2.67 2.06 -11.25
N LEU A 738 -2.40 1.71 -9.98
CA LEU A 738 -3.15 0.68 -9.27
C LEU A 738 -4.64 1.06 -9.15
N ASN A 739 -4.93 2.27 -8.67
CA ASN A 739 -6.30 2.75 -8.42
C ASN A 739 -7.08 3.05 -9.71
N SER A 740 -6.40 3.18 -10.86
CA SER A 740 -7.07 3.19 -12.17
C SER A 740 -7.83 1.88 -12.48
N LEU A 741 -7.52 0.79 -11.77
CA LEU A 741 -8.31 -0.44 -11.80
C LEU A 741 -9.65 -0.30 -11.09
N ARG A 742 -9.76 0.60 -10.09
CA ARG A 742 -10.98 0.81 -9.28
C ARG A 742 -11.84 1.96 -9.81
N ARG A 743 -11.24 3.05 -10.26
CA ARG A 743 -11.94 4.26 -10.74
C ARG A 743 -11.18 4.95 -11.88
N LYS A 744 -11.81 5.95 -12.51
CA LYS A 744 -11.10 6.86 -13.41
C LYS A 744 -10.19 7.77 -12.60
N VAL A 745 -8.88 7.61 -12.78
CA VAL A 745 -7.86 8.47 -12.17
C VAL A 745 -7.35 9.41 -13.25
N GLU A 746 -7.56 10.71 -13.05
CA GLU A 746 -7.12 11.73 -14.00
C GLU A 746 -5.85 12.39 -13.50
N THR A 747 -4.79 12.36 -14.31
CA THR A 747 -3.59 13.15 -14.06
C THR A 747 -3.62 14.41 -14.89
N ARG A 748 -3.38 15.49 -14.18
CA ARG A 748 -3.44 16.85 -14.65
C ARG A 748 -2.02 17.25 -15.08
N ALA A 749 -1.65 16.96 -16.34
CA ALA A 749 -0.34 17.31 -16.88
C ALA A 749 -0.35 18.76 -17.41
N PHE A 750 -0.16 19.73 -16.52
CA PHE A 750 -0.31 21.15 -16.84
C PHE A 750 0.99 21.85 -17.25
N VAL A 751 1.64 21.34 -18.29
CA VAL A 751 2.57 22.15 -19.08
C VAL A 751 1.81 22.56 -20.33
N GLU A 752 1.48 23.86 -20.44
CA GLU A 752 0.92 24.51 -21.62
C GLU A 752 -0.21 23.74 -22.34
N LYS A 753 -1.46 23.88 -21.88
CA LYS A 753 -2.67 23.38 -22.55
C LYS A 753 -2.59 21.91 -23.03
N LYS A 754 -1.86 21.04 -22.33
CA LYS A 754 -1.92 19.59 -22.61
C LYS A 754 -3.22 18.99 -22.05
N PRO A 755 -3.82 17.99 -22.74
CA PRO A 755 -5.05 17.35 -22.31
C PRO A 755 -4.86 16.60 -20.98
N VAL A 756 -5.91 16.61 -20.14
CA VAL A 756 -6.02 15.71 -18.98
C VAL A 756 -5.78 14.29 -19.47
N THR A 757 -4.81 13.61 -18.84
CA THR A 757 -4.46 12.24 -19.24
C THR A 757 -5.06 11.28 -18.23
N LEU A 758 -5.95 10.43 -18.74
CA LEU A 758 -6.50 9.31 -17.96
C LEU A 758 -5.37 8.33 -17.67
N VAL A 759 -5.09 8.12 -16.38
CA VAL A 759 -4.12 7.13 -15.93
C VAL A 759 -4.63 5.73 -16.24
N ARG A 760 -3.72 4.84 -16.63
CA ARG A 760 -4.01 3.45 -16.98
C ARG A 760 -3.08 2.52 -16.22
N PRO A 761 -3.51 1.27 -15.93
CA PRO A 761 -2.60 0.27 -15.42
C PRO A 761 -1.56 -0.08 -16.50
N ILE A 762 -0.46 -0.69 -16.08
CA ILE A 762 0.53 -1.25 -17.02
C ILE A 762 -0.13 -2.36 -17.82
N ASP A 763 -0.10 -2.25 -19.16
CA ASP A 763 -0.46 -3.36 -20.04
C ASP A 763 0.65 -4.41 -19.99
N SER A 764 0.35 -5.56 -19.40
CA SER A 764 1.31 -6.64 -19.22
C SER A 764 1.32 -7.64 -20.38
N SER A 765 0.35 -7.60 -21.30
CA SER A 765 0.13 -8.63 -22.34
C SER A 765 1.36 -8.96 -23.19
N HIS A 766 2.25 -7.98 -23.40
CA HIS A 766 3.49 -8.10 -24.16
C HIS A 766 4.71 -7.58 -23.40
N LEU A 767 4.63 -7.52 -22.06
CA LEU A 767 5.72 -7.04 -21.22
C LEU A 767 6.97 -7.92 -21.33
N LEU A 768 6.78 -9.22 -21.59
CA LEU A 768 7.84 -10.21 -21.67
C LEU A 768 8.03 -10.72 -23.09
N SER A 769 9.28 -10.82 -23.50
CA SER A 769 9.66 -11.34 -24.81
C SER A 769 9.40 -12.85 -24.88
N PRO A 770 8.73 -13.36 -25.93
CA PRO A 770 8.60 -14.79 -26.16
C PRO A 770 9.94 -15.45 -26.54
N ASN A 771 10.94 -14.67 -26.93
CA ASN A 771 12.24 -15.14 -27.41
C ASN A 771 13.34 -15.07 -26.33
N LYS A 772 12.96 -15.00 -25.06
CA LYS A 772 13.89 -14.98 -23.92
C LYS A 772 13.48 -15.99 -22.85
N THR A 773 14.46 -16.38 -22.05
CA THR A 773 14.27 -17.27 -20.91
C THR A 773 14.28 -16.49 -19.60
N TYR A 774 13.33 -16.77 -18.73
CA TYR A 774 13.23 -16.12 -17.42
C TYR A 774 13.49 -17.11 -16.29
N VAL A 775 14.38 -16.75 -15.38
CA VAL A 775 14.86 -17.65 -14.31
C VAL A 775 14.33 -17.19 -12.96
N LEU A 776 13.52 -18.03 -12.31
CA LEU A 776 12.86 -17.77 -11.03
C LEU A 776 13.48 -18.65 -9.94
N ILE A 777 14.34 -18.05 -9.13
CA ILE A 777 15.13 -18.72 -8.10
C ILE A 777 14.36 -18.76 -6.78
N GLY A 778 14.27 -19.94 -6.16
CA GLY A 778 13.55 -20.16 -4.90
C GLY A 778 12.02 -20.13 -5.02
N LEU A 779 11.49 -20.09 -6.24
CA LEU A 779 10.09 -19.82 -6.54
C LEU A 779 9.34 -21.07 -7.04
N SER A 780 9.60 -22.25 -6.46
CA SER A 780 8.89 -23.49 -6.85
C SER A 780 7.54 -23.70 -6.15
N GLY A 781 7.15 -22.81 -5.21
CA GLY A 781 5.87 -22.88 -4.47
C GLY A 781 4.75 -22.01 -5.07
N HIS A 782 3.63 -21.85 -4.36
CA HIS A 782 2.42 -21.17 -4.85
C HIS A 782 2.66 -19.77 -5.44
N ILE A 783 3.51 -18.94 -4.82
CA ILE A 783 3.87 -17.61 -5.34
C ILE A 783 4.51 -17.74 -6.73
N GLY A 784 5.50 -18.60 -6.89
CA GLY A 784 6.18 -18.75 -8.18
C GLY A 784 5.32 -19.43 -9.25
N GLN A 785 4.41 -20.33 -8.87
CA GLN A 785 3.41 -20.87 -9.79
C GLN A 785 2.48 -19.76 -10.32
N SER A 786 1.99 -18.90 -9.43
CA SER A 786 1.19 -17.72 -9.79
C SER A 786 1.94 -16.80 -10.74
N ILE A 787 3.21 -16.50 -10.41
CA ILE A 787 4.09 -15.69 -11.26
C ILE A 787 4.29 -16.34 -12.63
N CYS A 788 4.54 -17.65 -12.72
CA CYS A 788 4.70 -18.34 -14.00
C CYS A 788 3.45 -18.21 -14.88
N ARG A 789 2.25 -18.41 -14.31
CA ARG A 789 0.98 -18.24 -15.04
C ARG A 789 0.83 -16.80 -15.54
N TRP A 790 1.13 -15.81 -14.70
CA TRP A 790 1.11 -14.41 -15.10
C TRP A 790 2.15 -14.09 -16.18
N MET A 791 3.37 -14.60 -16.07
CA MET A 791 4.43 -14.36 -17.06
C MET A 791 4.07 -14.96 -18.43
N VAL A 792 3.46 -16.16 -18.47
CA VAL A 792 2.98 -16.76 -19.72
C VAL A 792 1.87 -15.92 -20.36
N LYS A 793 0.91 -15.44 -19.55
CA LYS A 793 -0.11 -14.47 -19.99
C LYS A 793 0.50 -13.14 -20.47
N SER A 794 1.67 -12.77 -19.94
CA SER A 794 2.40 -11.54 -20.25
C SER A 794 3.41 -11.68 -21.42
N GLY A 795 3.41 -12.82 -22.11
CA GLY A 795 4.21 -13.06 -23.31
C GLY A 795 5.42 -14.00 -23.15
N ALA A 796 5.79 -14.39 -21.93
CA ALA A 796 6.90 -15.33 -21.72
C ALA A 796 6.59 -16.71 -22.31
N ARG A 797 7.59 -17.34 -22.93
CA ARG A 797 7.47 -18.71 -23.47
C ARG A 797 8.53 -19.67 -22.98
N CYS A 798 9.59 -19.19 -22.32
CA CYS A 798 10.60 -20.04 -21.69
C CYS A 798 10.81 -19.56 -20.24
N ILE A 799 10.48 -20.42 -19.27
CA ILE A 799 10.63 -20.11 -17.85
C ILE A 799 11.36 -21.28 -17.18
N VAL A 800 12.36 -20.95 -16.36
CA VAL A 800 13.10 -21.91 -15.53
C VAL A 800 12.84 -21.55 -14.08
N VAL A 801 12.24 -22.47 -13.34
CA VAL A 801 12.00 -22.33 -11.90
C VAL A 801 12.99 -23.20 -11.16
N THR A 802 13.64 -22.66 -10.14
CA THR A 802 14.59 -23.44 -9.34
C THR A 802 14.30 -23.36 -7.85
N SER A 803 14.64 -24.43 -7.15
CA SER A 803 14.81 -24.44 -5.70
C SER A 803 15.75 -25.57 -5.32
N ARG A 804 16.07 -25.74 -4.03
CA ARG A 804 16.92 -26.84 -3.56
C ARG A 804 16.26 -28.21 -3.78
N ASN A 805 14.97 -28.31 -3.48
CA ASN A 805 14.20 -29.55 -3.53
C ASN A 805 12.84 -29.34 -4.22
N PRO A 806 12.81 -29.02 -5.53
CA PRO A 806 11.56 -28.79 -6.23
C PRO A 806 10.86 -30.11 -6.59
N ASN A 807 9.53 -30.09 -6.64
CA ASN A 807 8.78 -31.14 -7.34
C ASN A 807 8.92 -30.93 -8.86
N LYS A 808 9.79 -31.72 -9.51
CA LYS A 808 10.06 -31.60 -10.95
C LYS A 808 8.89 -32.00 -11.85
N GLU A 809 8.01 -32.85 -11.34
CA GLU A 809 6.84 -33.39 -12.04
C GLU A 809 5.54 -32.69 -11.58
N ALA A 810 5.65 -31.43 -11.14
CA ALA A 810 4.49 -30.70 -10.62
C ALA A 810 3.44 -30.48 -11.74
N PRO A 811 2.16 -30.87 -11.56
CA PRO A 811 1.16 -30.88 -12.65
C PRO A 811 0.87 -29.51 -13.28
N TRP A 812 1.11 -28.41 -12.57
CA TRP A 812 0.93 -27.05 -13.10
C TRP A 812 1.88 -26.73 -14.26
N LYS A 813 2.99 -27.46 -14.39
CA LYS A 813 3.92 -27.33 -15.52
C LYS A 813 3.23 -27.75 -16.83
N ASP A 814 2.54 -28.87 -16.83
CA ASP A 814 1.88 -29.42 -18.02
C ASP A 814 0.76 -28.47 -18.51
N GLU A 815 0.06 -27.84 -17.58
CA GLU A 815 -0.93 -26.79 -17.88
C GLU A 815 -0.33 -25.66 -18.73
N LEU A 816 0.86 -25.18 -18.36
CA LEU A 816 1.54 -24.09 -19.07
C LEU A 816 2.21 -24.56 -20.37
N GLN A 817 2.66 -25.82 -20.42
CA GLN A 817 3.15 -26.43 -21.64
C GLN A 817 2.06 -26.56 -22.71
N ASN A 818 0.84 -26.89 -22.29
CA ASN A 818 -0.33 -26.90 -23.18
C ASN A 818 -0.70 -25.49 -23.70
N GLN A 819 -0.26 -24.42 -23.02
CA GLN A 819 -0.38 -23.03 -23.50
C GLN A 819 0.81 -22.58 -24.37
N GLY A 820 1.71 -23.50 -24.75
CA GLY A 820 2.85 -23.24 -25.62
C GLY A 820 4.09 -22.68 -24.91
N ALA A 821 4.16 -22.77 -23.58
CA ALA A 821 5.34 -22.34 -22.81
C ALA A 821 6.23 -23.54 -22.41
N LYS A 822 7.55 -23.43 -22.59
CA LYS A 822 8.52 -24.38 -22.04
C LYS A 822 8.82 -24.00 -20.58
N ILE A 823 8.32 -24.80 -19.65
CA ILE A 823 8.62 -24.64 -18.21
C ILE A 823 9.58 -25.74 -17.78
N ALA A 824 10.76 -25.36 -17.29
CA ALA A 824 11.70 -26.29 -16.65
C ALA A 824 11.73 -26.04 -15.14
N ILE A 825 11.67 -27.12 -14.36
CA ILE A 825 11.77 -27.08 -12.91
C ILE A 825 13.06 -27.80 -12.54
N GLU A 826 14.05 -27.07 -12.04
CA GLU A 826 15.39 -27.61 -11.79
C GLU A 826 15.83 -27.49 -10.34
N ALA A 827 16.51 -28.52 -9.85
CA ALA A 827 17.16 -28.50 -8.55
C ALA A 827 18.48 -27.74 -8.70
N ALA A 828 18.59 -26.58 -8.04
CA ALA A 828 19.80 -25.78 -8.02
C ALA A 828 19.81 -24.89 -6.77
N ASP A 829 20.91 -24.91 -6.02
CA ASP A 829 21.06 -24.07 -4.84
C ASP A 829 21.70 -22.73 -5.22
N VAL A 830 20.99 -21.63 -5.01
CA VAL A 830 21.49 -20.28 -5.30
C VAL A 830 22.72 -19.92 -4.48
N THR A 831 22.89 -20.55 -3.31
CA THR A 831 24.06 -20.36 -2.45
C THR A 831 25.30 -21.09 -2.97
N ASN A 832 25.14 -21.95 -3.99
CA ASN A 832 26.23 -22.63 -4.68
C ASN A 832 26.50 -21.98 -6.05
N LYS A 833 27.64 -21.31 -6.17
CA LYS A 833 28.05 -20.65 -7.41
C LYS A 833 28.18 -21.60 -8.60
N GLN A 834 28.69 -22.81 -8.38
CA GLN A 834 28.86 -23.78 -9.46
C GLN A 834 27.50 -24.26 -9.98
N ASP A 835 26.50 -24.43 -9.12
CA ASP A 835 25.13 -24.77 -9.52
C ASP A 835 24.55 -23.67 -10.42
N MET A 836 24.73 -22.40 -10.06
CA MET A 836 24.25 -21.27 -10.87
C MET A 836 24.98 -21.16 -12.23
N ILE A 837 26.28 -21.45 -12.28
CA ILE A 837 27.05 -21.51 -13.54
C ILE A 837 26.54 -22.67 -14.41
N ASN A 838 26.36 -23.86 -13.83
CA ASN A 838 25.86 -25.04 -14.53
C ASN A 838 24.46 -24.80 -15.08
N LEU A 839 23.57 -24.22 -14.28
CA LEU A 839 22.22 -23.81 -14.67
C LEU A 839 22.26 -22.84 -15.84
N ARG A 840 23.04 -21.74 -15.73
CA ARG A 840 23.18 -20.75 -16.82
C ARG A 840 23.65 -21.40 -18.11
N ASN A 841 24.70 -22.24 -18.05
CA ASN A 841 25.26 -22.90 -19.22
C ASN A 841 24.27 -23.90 -19.85
N HIS A 842 23.51 -24.63 -19.03
CA HIS A 842 22.46 -25.52 -19.50
C HIS A 842 21.32 -24.76 -20.20
N ILE A 843 20.90 -23.62 -19.65
CA ILE A 843 19.87 -22.78 -20.28
C ILE A 843 20.37 -22.26 -21.63
N LEU A 844 21.61 -21.73 -21.68
CA LEU A 844 22.18 -21.19 -22.92
C LEU A 844 22.37 -22.25 -24.01
N SER A 845 22.50 -23.53 -23.66
CA SER A 845 22.61 -24.62 -24.64
C SER A 845 21.26 -25.21 -25.06
N THR A 846 20.16 -24.96 -24.34
CA THR A 846 18.87 -25.64 -24.56
C THR A 846 17.66 -24.70 -24.73
N MET A 847 17.83 -23.39 -24.53
CA MET A 847 16.75 -22.40 -24.52
C MET A 847 17.23 -21.05 -25.10
N PRO A 848 16.30 -20.11 -25.40
CA PRO A 848 16.65 -18.76 -25.81
C PRO A 848 17.48 -17.99 -24.77
N PRO A 849 18.10 -16.85 -25.14
CA PRO A 849 18.90 -16.04 -24.22
C PRO A 849 18.16 -15.65 -22.95
N ILE A 850 18.89 -15.58 -21.83
CA ILE A 850 18.30 -15.23 -20.53
C ILE A 850 17.94 -13.74 -20.52
N GLY A 851 16.66 -13.46 -20.31
CA GLY A 851 16.08 -12.12 -20.31
C GLY A 851 15.79 -11.56 -18.94
N GLY A 852 15.63 -12.40 -17.91
CA GLY A 852 15.38 -11.91 -16.58
C GLY A 852 15.65 -12.94 -15.52
N VAL A 853 16.01 -12.46 -14.32
CA VAL A 853 16.29 -13.28 -13.14
C VAL A 853 15.50 -12.71 -11.97
N ALA A 854 14.85 -13.56 -11.19
CA ALA A 854 14.21 -13.17 -9.94
C ALA A 854 14.72 -14.04 -8.79
N ASN A 855 15.22 -13.43 -7.72
CA ASN A 855 15.58 -14.13 -6.49
C ASN A 855 14.45 -14.03 -5.47
N GLY A 856 13.70 -15.12 -5.31
CA GLY A 856 12.73 -15.33 -4.24
C GLY A 856 13.16 -16.39 -3.23
N ALA A 857 14.43 -16.79 -3.22
CA ALA A 857 14.95 -17.75 -2.24
C ALA A 857 14.88 -17.15 -0.83
N MET A 858 14.38 -17.95 0.10
CA MET A 858 14.07 -17.49 1.44
C MET A 858 14.24 -18.63 2.45
N VAL A 859 14.88 -18.29 3.55
CA VAL A 859 14.80 -18.99 4.84
C VAL A 859 14.44 -17.92 5.86
N GLN A 860 13.60 -18.26 6.83
CA GLN A 860 13.17 -17.35 7.88
C GLN A 860 13.24 -18.08 9.22
N SER A 861 13.82 -17.39 10.21
CA SER A 861 13.87 -17.84 11.59
C SER A 861 13.65 -16.62 12.47
N ASN A 862 12.47 -16.56 13.11
CA ASN A 862 12.11 -15.45 13.99
C ASN A 862 12.66 -15.71 15.40
N CYS A 863 13.42 -14.77 15.92
CA CYS A 863 13.91 -14.76 17.30
C CYS A 863 14.26 -13.33 17.70
N TYR A 864 14.03 -12.97 18.96
CA TYR A 864 14.50 -11.67 19.48
C TYR A 864 16.01 -11.57 19.38
N PHE A 865 16.51 -10.34 19.27
CA PHE A 865 17.93 -10.07 19.12
C PHE A 865 18.77 -10.79 20.18
N PRO A 866 18.45 -10.81 21.50
CA PRO A 866 19.26 -11.52 22.49
C PRO A 866 19.36 -13.03 22.31
N ASP A 867 18.34 -13.65 21.70
CA ASP A 867 18.29 -15.10 21.45
C ASP A 867 18.87 -15.47 20.07
N LEU A 868 19.21 -14.47 19.24
CA LEU A 868 19.78 -14.70 17.93
C LEU A 868 21.15 -15.36 18.08
N THR A 869 21.37 -16.46 17.36
CA THR A 869 22.66 -17.13 17.32
C THR A 869 23.40 -16.83 16.01
N TYR A 870 24.73 -16.92 16.04
CA TYR A 870 25.57 -16.77 14.86
C TYR A 870 25.12 -17.71 13.72
N ASN A 871 24.84 -18.97 14.05
CA ASN A 871 24.42 -19.97 13.05
C ASN A 871 23.06 -19.63 12.43
N THR A 872 22.09 -19.22 13.25
CA THR A 872 20.75 -18.81 12.80
C THR A 872 20.83 -17.57 11.90
N LEU A 873 21.65 -16.58 12.27
CA LEU A 873 21.88 -15.40 11.44
C LEU A 873 22.46 -15.80 10.07
N GLN A 874 23.54 -16.58 10.06
CA GLN A 874 24.19 -17.06 8.83
C GLN A 874 23.23 -17.85 7.93
N GLU A 875 22.42 -18.74 8.50
CA GLU A 875 21.43 -19.52 7.75
C GLU A 875 20.41 -18.65 7.02
N VAL A 876 19.91 -17.60 7.69
CA VAL A 876 18.91 -16.68 7.12
C VAL A 876 19.53 -15.74 6.07
N LEU A 877 20.77 -15.30 6.27
CA LEU A 877 21.47 -14.43 5.31
C LEU A 877 21.74 -15.14 3.97
N LYS A 878 22.28 -16.37 4.00
CA LYS A 878 22.77 -17.13 2.83
C LYS A 878 21.91 -17.02 1.55
N PRO A 879 20.61 -17.38 1.54
CA PRO A 879 19.84 -17.42 0.30
C PRO A 879 19.63 -16.04 -0.35
N LYS A 880 19.64 -14.96 0.45
CA LYS A 880 19.39 -13.59 -0.02
C LYS A 880 20.67 -12.78 -0.20
N VAL A 881 21.66 -12.96 0.67
CA VAL A 881 22.96 -12.29 0.61
C VAL A 881 23.84 -13.00 -0.43
N ASP A 882 24.37 -14.17 -0.08
CA ASP A 882 25.28 -14.94 -0.95
C ASP A 882 24.60 -15.31 -2.27
N GLY A 883 23.33 -15.73 -2.19
CA GLY A 883 22.55 -16.05 -3.37
C GLY A 883 22.45 -14.89 -4.36
N SER A 884 22.14 -13.68 -3.88
CA SER A 884 22.04 -12.52 -4.78
C SER A 884 23.41 -12.03 -5.27
N LEU A 885 24.48 -12.16 -4.48
CA LEU A 885 25.85 -11.90 -4.92
C LEU A 885 26.27 -12.83 -6.05
N ILE A 886 26.01 -14.13 -5.90
CA ILE A 886 26.29 -15.15 -6.91
C ILE A 886 25.50 -14.83 -8.19
N LEU A 887 24.22 -14.50 -8.08
CA LEU A 887 23.41 -14.13 -9.25
C LEU A 887 23.93 -12.85 -9.93
N ASP A 888 24.30 -11.82 -9.16
CA ASP A 888 24.87 -10.59 -9.70
C ASP A 888 26.16 -10.88 -10.49
N GLU A 889 27.03 -11.74 -9.97
CA GLU A 889 28.27 -12.15 -10.62
C GLU A 889 28.01 -13.03 -11.87
N VAL A 890 27.20 -14.08 -11.75
CA VAL A 890 26.90 -15.02 -12.84
C VAL A 890 26.18 -14.33 -14.00
N PHE A 891 25.39 -13.29 -13.72
CA PHE A 891 24.61 -12.56 -14.73
C PHE A 891 25.10 -11.11 -14.93
N CYS A 892 26.36 -10.79 -14.59
CA CYS A 892 26.89 -9.43 -14.75
C CYS A 892 27.04 -8.99 -16.22
N SER A 893 27.35 -9.94 -17.12
CA SER A 893 27.56 -9.68 -18.55
C SER A 893 26.31 -9.99 -19.41
N THR A 894 25.23 -10.45 -18.78
CA THR A 894 23.98 -10.79 -19.48
C THR A 894 23.10 -9.55 -19.62
N ASN A 895 22.61 -9.26 -20.82
CA ASN A 895 21.66 -8.17 -21.05
C ASN A 895 20.24 -8.56 -20.59
N LEU A 896 20.00 -8.38 -19.29
CA LEU A 896 18.70 -8.64 -18.67
C LEU A 896 17.74 -7.46 -18.86
N ASP A 897 16.48 -7.77 -19.14
CA ASP A 897 15.33 -6.87 -19.07
C ASP A 897 15.02 -6.53 -17.61
N PHE A 898 15.12 -7.52 -16.72
CA PHE A 898 14.94 -7.31 -15.27
C PHE A 898 15.87 -8.19 -14.43
N PHE A 899 16.18 -7.72 -13.22
CA PHE A 899 16.79 -8.50 -12.15
C PHE A 899 16.03 -8.17 -10.87
N LEU A 900 15.14 -9.06 -10.45
CA LEU A 900 14.23 -8.81 -9.33
C LEU A 900 14.75 -9.47 -8.06
N LEU A 901 14.69 -8.75 -6.95
CA LEU A 901 15.05 -9.25 -5.62
C LEU A 901 13.82 -9.14 -4.72
N PHE A 902 13.30 -10.27 -4.26
CA PHE A 902 12.08 -10.29 -3.46
C PHE A 902 12.46 -10.11 -2.00
N SER A 903 12.24 -8.90 -1.51
CA SER A 903 12.53 -8.46 -0.16
C SER A 903 11.25 -8.42 0.68
N SER A 904 11.30 -7.79 1.86
CA SER A 904 10.22 -7.71 2.83
C SER A 904 10.17 -6.31 3.42
N ILE A 905 8.96 -5.82 3.71
CA ILE A 905 8.74 -4.56 4.42
C ILE A 905 9.50 -4.49 5.76
N SER A 906 9.81 -5.65 6.36
CA SER A 906 10.61 -5.73 7.59
C SER A 906 12.03 -5.16 7.46
N ALA A 907 12.60 -5.05 6.25
CA ALA A 907 13.86 -4.34 6.02
C ALA A 907 13.73 -2.81 6.17
N VAL A 908 12.50 -2.29 6.04
CA VAL A 908 12.19 -0.86 6.08
C VAL A 908 11.70 -0.48 7.48
N THR A 909 10.71 -1.19 8.02
CA THR A 909 10.17 -0.92 9.36
C THR A 909 11.10 -1.36 10.48
N GLY A 910 11.91 -2.40 10.23
CA GLY A 910 12.61 -3.10 11.29
C GLY A 910 11.63 -3.94 12.10
N GLN A 911 11.16 -5.06 11.57
CA GLN A 911 10.23 -5.90 12.32
C GLN A 911 10.94 -6.48 13.56
N PRO A 912 10.33 -6.38 14.77
CA PRO A 912 10.81 -7.11 15.93
C PRO A 912 11.01 -8.58 15.63
N PHE A 913 11.91 -9.26 16.36
CA PHE A 913 12.31 -10.66 16.21
C PHE A 913 12.83 -11.07 14.81
N GLN A 914 13.19 -10.11 13.96
CA GLN A 914 13.60 -10.34 12.57
C GLN A 914 14.90 -9.62 12.17
N ALA A 915 15.79 -9.34 13.11
CA ALA A 915 17.06 -8.67 12.81
C ALA A 915 17.88 -9.35 11.70
N ASN A 916 17.95 -10.68 11.70
CA ASN A 916 18.57 -11.49 10.65
C ASN A 916 17.89 -11.33 9.28
N TYR A 917 16.56 -11.37 9.23
CA TYR A 917 15.77 -11.29 8.01
C TYR A 917 15.77 -9.87 7.44
N ALA A 918 15.64 -8.85 8.28
CA ALA A 918 15.76 -7.44 7.90
C ALA A 918 17.15 -7.14 7.32
N ALA A 919 18.21 -7.70 7.90
CA ALA A 919 19.57 -7.60 7.36
C ALA A 919 19.70 -8.23 5.97
N ALA A 920 19.21 -9.46 5.81
CA ALA A 920 19.25 -10.18 4.53
C ALA A 920 18.51 -9.43 3.41
N ASN A 921 17.38 -8.82 3.77
CA ASN A 921 16.51 -8.09 2.85
C ASN A 921 17.09 -6.72 2.48
N ASN A 922 17.55 -5.92 3.46
CA ASN A 922 18.10 -4.60 3.16
C ASN A 922 19.45 -4.69 2.41
N PHE A 923 20.21 -5.78 2.58
CA PHE A 923 21.38 -6.10 1.75
C PHE A 923 21.03 -6.07 0.25
N MET A 924 19.88 -6.65 -0.13
CA MET A 924 19.45 -6.71 -1.54
C MET A 924 19.21 -5.31 -2.12
N THR A 925 18.74 -4.35 -1.31
CA THR A 925 18.58 -2.94 -1.70
C THR A 925 19.93 -2.28 -1.99
N GLY A 926 20.93 -2.52 -1.15
CA GLY A 926 22.30 -2.08 -1.39
C GLY A 926 22.90 -2.72 -2.66
N LEU A 927 22.67 -4.02 -2.87
CA LEU A 927 23.14 -4.75 -4.05
C LEU A 927 22.49 -4.23 -5.34
N ALA A 928 21.17 -3.98 -5.31
CA ALA A 928 20.45 -3.41 -6.45
C ALA A 928 20.98 -2.01 -6.80
N SER A 929 21.27 -1.18 -5.80
CA SER A 929 21.91 0.13 -5.99
C SER A 929 23.28 -0.01 -6.68
N ARG A 930 24.13 -0.90 -6.17
CA ARG A 930 25.46 -1.21 -6.75
C ARG A 930 25.38 -1.77 -8.16
N ARG A 931 24.37 -2.58 -8.46
CA ARG A 931 24.12 -3.14 -9.79
C ARG A 931 23.64 -2.05 -10.77
N ARG A 932 22.72 -1.18 -10.36
CA ARG A 932 22.28 -0.02 -11.16
C ARG A 932 23.39 0.98 -11.44
N ALA A 933 24.31 1.20 -10.49
CA ALA A 933 25.49 2.04 -10.71
C ALA A 933 26.40 1.53 -11.86
N ARG A 934 26.29 0.25 -12.25
CA ARG A 934 26.94 -0.35 -13.43
C ARG A 934 26.03 -0.36 -14.67
N ASN A 935 24.93 0.39 -14.66
CA ASN A 935 23.87 0.43 -15.70
C ASN A 935 23.20 -0.93 -15.96
N LEU A 936 23.23 -1.84 -14.98
CA LEU A 936 22.55 -3.14 -15.06
C LEU A 936 21.18 -3.05 -14.39
N ALA A 937 20.20 -3.73 -14.98
CA ALA A 937 18.84 -3.77 -14.41
C ALA A 937 18.89 -4.40 -13.01
N ALA A 938 18.17 -3.79 -12.06
CA ALA A 938 17.90 -4.35 -10.74
C ALA A 938 16.67 -3.67 -10.11
N THR A 939 15.77 -4.41 -9.47
CA THR A 939 14.68 -3.85 -8.66
C THR A 939 14.48 -4.73 -7.43
N VAL A 940 14.30 -4.09 -6.28
CA VAL A 940 13.86 -4.73 -5.04
C VAL A 940 12.37 -4.46 -4.85
N ILE A 941 11.64 -5.47 -4.41
CA ILE A 941 10.26 -5.30 -3.94
C ILE A 941 10.23 -5.66 -2.47
N ASP A 942 10.04 -4.67 -1.59
CA ASP A 942 9.85 -4.89 -0.17
C ASP A 942 8.38 -5.25 0.05
N PHE A 943 8.07 -6.55 -0.07
CA PHE A 943 6.70 -7.04 0.04
C PHE A 943 6.16 -6.85 1.46
N GLY A 944 4.96 -6.28 1.55
CA GLY A 944 4.10 -6.40 2.72
C GLY A 944 3.44 -7.78 2.81
N THR A 945 2.27 -7.83 3.45
CA THR A 945 1.60 -9.09 3.79
C THR A 945 0.89 -9.71 2.58
N ILE A 946 1.49 -10.72 1.93
CA ILE A 946 0.83 -11.46 0.84
C ILE A 946 -0.19 -12.45 1.43
N ILE A 947 -1.46 -12.28 1.10
CA ILE A 947 -2.57 -13.15 1.54
C ILE A 947 -3.06 -14.03 0.39
N GLY A 948 -3.46 -15.27 0.72
CA GLY A 948 -3.96 -16.26 -0.25
C GLY A 948 -2.88 -17.05 -0.98
N LEU A 949 -1.60 -16.70 -0.81
CA LEU A 949 -0.46 -17.40 -1.38
C LEU A 949 0.72 -17.48 -0.39
N GLY A 950 1.64 -18.41 -0.64
CA GLY A 950 2.97 -18.38 -0.02
C GLY A 950 3.02 -18.78 1.45
N PHE A 951 3.86 -18.10 2.23
CA PHE A 951 4.21 -18.49 3.60
C PHE A 951 3.01 -18.49 4.54
N ILE A 952 2.21 -17.42 4.56
CA ILE A 952 1.04 -17.29 5.43
C ILE A 952 0.02 -18.39 5.13
N GLN A 953 -0.20 -18.68 3.86
CA GLN A 953 -1.10 -19.77 3.44
C GLN A 953 -0.63 -21.16 3.91
N ARG A 954 0.68 -21.40 3.98
CA ARG A 954 1.21 -22.70 4.46
C ARG A 954 1.05 -22.89 5.97
N ILE A 955 1.02 -21.81 6.75
CA ILE A 955 0.76 -21.89 8.20
C ILE A 955 -0.69 -22.34 8.46
N ASP A 956 -1.60 -22.10 7.51
CA ASP A 956 -3.00 -22.49 7.63
C ASP A 956 -3.22 -24.00 7.75
N SER A 957 -2.29 -24.82 7.22
CA SER A 957 -2.30 -26.27 7.44
C SER A 957 -2.20 -26.67 8.93
N SER A 958 -1.84 -25.72 9.80
CA SER A 958 -1.78 -25.85 11.26
C SER A 958 -2.75 -24.92 12.02
N GLY A 959 -3.66 -24.24 11.31
CA GLY A 959 -4.67 -23.34 11.90
C GLY A 959 -4.14 -21.98 12.38
N GLY A 960 -2.89 -21.63 12.09
CA GLY A 960 -2.24 -20.40 12.61
C GLY A 960 -2.30 -19.17 11.69
N SER A 961 -2.89 -19.29 10.49
CA SER A 961 -2.94 -18.19 9.50
C SER A 961 -3.74 -16.99 10.00
N GLU A 962 -4.86 -17.25 10.68
CA GLU A 962 -5.79 -16.24 11.18
C GLU A 962 -5.16 -15.35 12.24
N ALA A 963 -4.52 -15.98 13.24
CA ALA A 963 -3.81 -15.27 14.29
C ALA A 963 -2.70 -14.39 13.70
N MET A 964 -1.97 -14.92 12.71
CA MET A 964 -0.94 -14.15 12.02
C MET A 964 -1.51 -12.96 11.23
N ILE A 965 -2.59 -13.15 10.46
CA ILE A 965 -3.24 -12.06 9.70
C ILE A 965 -3.76 -10.99 10.68
N SER A 966 -4.33 -11.39 11.80
CA SER A 966 -4.80 -10.47 12.85
C SER A 966 -3.64 -9.65 13.45
N ILE A 967 -2.51 -10.30 13.79
CA ILE A 967 -1.31 -9.61 14.28
C ILE A 967 -0.77 -8.61 13.24
N LEU A 968 -0.70 -9.01 11.97
CA LEU A 968 -0.18 -8.13 10.91
C LEU A 968 -1.12 -6.95 10.65
N ARG A 969 -2.44 -7.15 10.73
CA ARG A 969 -3.42 -6.06 10.67
C ARG A 969 -3.29 -5.12 11.87
N SER A 970 -3.06 -5.63 13.08
CA SER A 970 -2.82 -4.78 14.26
C SER A 970 -1.49 -4.01 14.19
N LEU A 971 -0.61 -4.38 13.26
CA LEU A 971 0.61 -3.63 12.95
C LEU A 971 0.43 -2.63 11.80
N ASP A 972 -0.81 -2.40 11.36
CA ASP A 972 -1.16 -1.54 10.24
C ASP A 972 -0.48 -1.97 8.94
N TYR A 973 -0.33 -3.28 8.72
CA TYR A 973 0.15 -3.82 7.44
C TYR A 973 -1.03 -4.13 6.51
N MET A 974 -1.05 -3.48 5.34
CA MET A 974 -2.06 -3.75 4.32
C MET A 974 -1.85 -5.12 3.68
N PRO A 975 -2.93 -5.85 3.35
CA PRO A 975 -2.85 -7.08 2.60
C PRO A 975 -2.48 -6.83 1.13
N ILE A 976 -1.69 -7.74 0.56
CA ILE A 976 -1.31 -7.80 -0.84
C ILE A 976 -1.97 -9.05 -1.43
N SER A 977 -2.88 -8.84 -2.37
CA SER A 977 -3.53 -9.92 -3.10
C SER A 977 -2.62 -10.52 -4.17
N GLU A 978 -3.02 -11.67 -4.71
CA GLU A 978 -2.37 -12.26 -5.88
C GLU A 978 -2.37 -11.31 -7.10
N ARG A 979 -3.42 -10.48 -7.25
CA ARG A 979 -3.51 -9.47 -8.32
C ARG A 979 -2.55 -8.31 -8.10
N ASP A 980 -2.43 -7.85 -6.85
CA ASP A 980 -1.47 -6.82 -6.46
C ASP A 980 -0.04 -7.29 -6.70
N LEU A 981 0.28 -8.56 -6.39
CA LEU A 981 1.58 -9.16 -6.69
C LEU A 981 1.92 -9.04 -8.18
N HIS A 982 0.99 -9.37 -9.08
CA HIS A 982 1.22 -9.26 -10.53
C HIS A 982 1.40 -7.81 -10.98
N HIS A 983 0.63 -6.88 -10.41
CA HIS A 983 0.78 -5.45 -10.67
C HIS A 983 2.17 -4.94 -10.22
N LEU A 984 2.60 -5.31 -9.01
CA LEU A 984 3.91 -4.96 -8.46
C LEU A 984 5.06 -5.52 -9.29
N LEU A 985 4.92 -6.73 -9.84
CA LEU A 985 5.92 -7.30 -10.75
C LEU A 985 6.03 -6.52 -12.05
N ALA A 986 4.90 -6.09 -12.62
CA ALA A 986 4.90 -5.24 -13.81
C ALA A 986 5.63 -3.90 -13.54
N GLU A 987 5.31 -3.24 -12.42
CA GLU A 987 5.99 -2.03 -11.96
C GLU A 987 7.50 -2.24 -11.78
N ALA A 988 7.87 -3.34 -11.14
CA ALA A 988 9.26 -3.64 -10.81
C ALA A 988 10.12 -3.93 -12.04
N ILE A 989 9.55 -4.60 -13.06
CA ILE A 989 10.22 -4.88 -14.34
C ILE A 989 10.51 -3.56 -15.07
N LEU A 990 9.54 -2.63 -15.14
CA LEU A 990 9.74 -1.35 -15.81
C LEU A 990 10.70 -0.42 -15.07
N MET A 991 10.80 -0.53 -13.74
CA MET A 991 11.69 0.31 -12.93
C MET A 991 13.18 -0.04 -13.05
N GLY A 992 13.53 -1.23 -13.56
CA GLY A 992 14.86 -1.84 -13.39
C GLY A 992 16.07 -0.98 -13.75
N LYS A 993 15.92 0.01 -14.65
CA LYS A 993 16.99 0.94 -15.10
C LYS A 993 16.70 2.42 -14.80
N SER A 994 15.86 2.70 -13.80
CA SER A 994 15.49 4.06 -13.39
C SER A 994 16.52 4.67 -12.43
N ASP A 995 16.64 6.00 -12.46
CA ASP A 995 17.41 6.82 -11.51
C ASP A 995 16.71 6.93 -10.13
N GLN A 996 15.47 6.46 -10.01
CA GLN A 996 14.76 6.37 -8.74
C GLN A 996 15.40 5.35 -7.79
N SER A 997 15.00 5.39 -6.51
CA SER A 997 15.32 4.34 -5.53
C SER A 997 15.10 2.94 -6.13
N PRO A 998 16.00 1.95 -5.87
CA PRO A 998 15.86 0.62 -6.42
C PRO A 998 14.78 -0.23 -5.77
N ALA A 999 14.19 0.23 -4.67
CA ALA A 999 13.17 -0.49 -3.92
C ALA A 999 11.76 0.11 -4.11
N ILE A 1000 10.78 -0.75 -4.37
CA ILE A 1000 9.35 -0.46 -4.22
C ILE A 1000 8.93 -1.00 -2.85
N ILE A 1001 8.51 -0.08 -1.97
CA ILE A 1001 8.07 -0.41 -0.61
C ILE A 1001 6.56 -0.64 -0.65
N THR A 1002 6.05 -1.68 0.01
CA THR A 1002 4.63 -2.00 -0.09
C THR A 1002 4.00 -2.36 1.25
N GLY A 1003 2.70 -2.05 1.38
CA GLY A 1003 1.85 -2.68 2.37
C GLY A 1003 1.88 -2.09 3.78
N LEU A 1004 2.11 -0.79 3.95
CA LEU A 1004 1.84 -0.08 5.21
C LEU A 1004 0.58 0.76 5.08
N GLU A 1005 -0.32 0.68 6.05
CA GLU A 1005 -1.52 1.52 6.14
C GLU A 1005 -1.14 2.96 6.47
N THR A 1006 -1.81 3.90 5.82
CA THR A 1006 -1.49 5.34 5.90
C THR A 1006 -2.51 6.12 6.74
N LEU A 1007 -3.64 5.49 7.09
CA LEU A 1007 -4.68 6.08 7.91
C LEU A 1007 -4.55 5.59 9.36
N ASN A 1008 -4.29 6.50 10.30
CA ASN A 1008 -4.32 6.17 11.72
C ASN A 1008 -5.78 6.21 12.22
N ALA A 1009 -6.42 5.04 12.32
CA ALA A 1009 -7.72 4.90 12.95
C ALA A 1009 -7.59 5.00 14.47
N ALA A 1010 -7.29 6.22 14.97
CA ALA A 1010 -7.16 6.62 16.38
C ALA A 1010 -7.46 5.50 17.39
N SER A 1011 -6.51 4.58 17.57
CA SER A 1011 -6.61 3.49 18.52
C SER A 1011 -5.52 3.66 19.57
N ASN A 1012 -5.78 3.27 20.81
CA ASN A 1012 -4.83 3.47 21.92
C ASN A 1012 -3.51 2.67 21.79
N ASN A 1013 -3.31 1.90 20.70
CA ASN A 1013 -2.15 1.05 20.45
C ASN A 1013 -1.58 1.30 19.04
N ASP A 1014 -0.91 2.42 18.83
CA ASP A 1014 -0.15 2.67 17.61
C ASP A 1014 0.96 1.60 17.42
N PRO A 1015 1.15 1.06 16.20
CA PRO A 1015 2.25 0.15 15.94
C PRO A 1015 3.62 0.79 16.15
N PHE A 1016 4.62 -0.04 16.47
CA PHE A 1016 5.99 0.39 16.83
C PHE A 1016 6.63 1.35 15.80
N TRP A 1017 6.29 1.21 14.51
CA TRP A 1017 6.86 2.02 13.44
C TRP A 1017 6.23 3.42 13.33
N HIS A 1018 5.06 3.67 13.94
CA HIS A 1018 4.41 5.00 13.91
C HIS A 1018 5.24 6.09 14.59
N GLN A 1019 6.03 5.72 15.60
CA GLN A 1019 6.86 6.66 16.34
C GLN A 1019 8.20 6.95 15.64
N ASN A 1020 8.56 6.18 14.61
CA ASN A 1020 9.81 6.34 13.90
C ASN A 1020 9.69 7.46 12.86
N LEU A 1021 10.58 8.46 12.95
CA LEU A 1021 10.60 9.63 12.06
C LEU A 1021 10.70 9.28 10.58
N LEU A 1022 11.24 8.10 10.24
CA LEU A 1022 11.26 7.57 8.89
C LEU A 1022 9.87 7.54 8.24
N PHE A 1023 8.82 7.30 9.04
CA PHE A 1023 7.42 7.16 8.58
C PHE A 1023 6.55 8.39 8.87
N SER A 1024 7.14 9.48 9.33
CA SER A 1024 6.42 10.71 9.70
C SER A 1024 5.65 11.36 8.52
N HIS A 1025 5.92 10.94 7.28
CA HIS A 1025 5.28 11.39 6.04
C HIS A 1025 4.27 10.41 5.45
N VAL A 1026 3.91 9.31 6.14
CA VAL A 1026 2.86 8.40 5.65
C VAL A 1026 1.66 8.33 6.58
N ILE A 1027 1.81 8.70 7.86
CA ILE A 1027 0.75 8.60 8.86
C ILE A 1027 -0.17 9.82 8.76
N LYS A 1028 -1.43 9.59 8.41
CA LYS A 1028 -2.50 10.59 8.39
C LYS A 1028 -3.36 10.41 9.64
N ASP A 1029 -3.53 11.49 10.40
CA ASP A 1029 -4.48 11.50 11.52
C ASP A 1029 -5.90 11.54 10.91
N VAL A 1030 -6.78 10.62 11.31
CA VAL A 1030 -8.20 10.68 10.94
C VAL A 1030 -8.84 11.79 11.78
N SER A 1031 -8.87 13.01 11.24
CA SER A 1031 -9.52 14.19 11.85
C SER A 1031 -10.99 14.29 11.47
#